data_AF-A0A093P635-F1
#
_entry.id   AF-A0A093P635-F1
#
_cell.length_a   1.000
_cell.length_b   1.000
_cell.length_c   1.000
_cell.angle_alpha   90.00
_cell.angle_beta   90.00
_cell.angle_gamma   90.00
#
_symmetry.space_group_name_H-M   'P 1'
#
loop_
_entity.id
_entity.type
_entity.pdbx_description
1 polymer ?
#
loop_
_entity_poly.entity_id
_entity_poly.type
_entity_poly.pdbx_seq_one_letter_code
_entity_poly.pdbx_strand_id
1 'polypeptide(L)'
;GAQDSCSQRCGELLGTCSCQVTCQSLGICCPDYKEFCLQISPYSGSLMGGKDFLIENTTFNASSVLMCRFKKKINTSGYVATDGKAHCISPLLYETGFIPFEVSADAGLTFPYSGTWLSVHHSKVSDGEKCTLVNETKWQYYGTPNTDGNLTLTWAHQALAVTSINIEVWGYQETGDSYSENWLAEWKYLYTLAKEIPNTGNFSFIPVPAKGNYSMWDFGILRITPSNYCDGQSNIPSIWSSEHALAWHLGKDFRNDPNAWATAKCIEWDRKEEKLPNFVEEIIDCPCTLAQARADTGRFHTDYGCDIEKGSVCTYHPGAVHCVRAVQASPKYAAGQQCCYDSTGTQILTHDSTGGSTPDRGHDWGSPPFMKPPRIPGFSHWLYDVISFYYCCLWSDNCHFYMKKRPSSDCRTYRPPRAASAFGDPHFVTFDGLNFTFKGQGEYTLVESDLTSLKVQGRTQQVHFPNGTGAQVTGLSAVAMQENNSDVIEVRYSEDLNLEVLLNQKVVNFSEQSWMDLKGLFLHSTADQIITVMFSSGSGVEIRGSGGFLTLTVLLPENFMNHTQGLFGVMNGNIEDEYTFKNKTTISVHASPQQLFEFGANWAVENGTSLFTYDTEFLLNNFFYGEKHNASFLPVFFPYEDPADPLIKDMALLCDSDPFCRFDVLTTRSFQVGISTRLSHQRHKLLVENLEPDMSLLLVISCGWLDHPTNGRKNGTTYLLGSTIHFICNQGYELTGSKERICQVTGAWSGDTPSC
;
A
#
# COMPACT_ATOMS: atom_id res chain seq x y z
N GLY A 1 -29.80 25.95 9.60
CA GLY A 1 -29.19 26.61 8.43
C GLY A 1 -30.26 27.05 7.48
N ALA A 2 -29.94 27.94 6.55
CA ALA A 2 -30.78 28.16 5.36
C ALA A 2 -30.98 26.82 4.62
N GLN A 3 -32.08 26.69 3.88
CA GLN A 3 -32.42 25.45 3.18
C GLN A 3 -31.35 25.02 2.16
N ASP A 4 -30.61 26.01 1.62
CA ASP A 4 -29.61 25.88 0.55
C ASP A 4 -28.19 26.27 1.03
N SER A 5 -27.74 25.72 2.17
CA SER A 5 -26.42 26.02 2.74
C SER A 5 -25.58 24.77 3.00
N CYS A 6 -24.30 24.82 2.64
CA CYS A 6 -23.33 23.74 2.84
C CYS A 6 -22.70 23.70 4.24
N SER A 7 -23.01 24.64 5.13
CA SER A 7 -22.54 24.63 6.52
C SER A 7 -22.89 23.30 7.20
N GLN A 8 -21.86 22.54 7.59
CA GLN A 8 -21.99 21.19 8.18
C GLN A 8 -22.64 20.11 7.28
N ARG A 9 -22.78 20.37 5.98
CA ARG A 9 -23.52 19.52 5.01
C ARG A 9 -22.70 19.18 3.76
N CYS A 10 -21.38 19.30 3.83
CA CYS A 10 -20.49 18.89 2.74
C CYS A 10 -20.67 17.42 2.41
N GLY A 11 -20.88 17.12 1.12
CA GLY A 11 -21.23 15.78 0.63
C GLY A 11 -22.73 15.52 0.44
N GLU A 12 -23.61 16.46 0.82
CA GLU A 12 -25.08 16.30 0.66
C GLU A 12 -25.61 16.95 -0.63
N LEU A 13 -26.68 16.37 -1.19
CA LEU A 13 -27.48 16.98 -2.26
C LEU A 13 -28.66 17.76 -1.65
N LEU A 14 -28.79 19.04 -1.97
CA LEU A 14 -29.73 19.97 -1.32
C LEU A 14 -30.92 20.36 -2.21
N GLY A 15 -31.44 19.47 -3.07
CA GLY A 15 -32.65 19.68 -3.87
C GLY A 15 -32.56 20.75 -4.97
N THR A 16 -32.30 22.01 -4.60
CA THR A 16 -32.10 23.18 -5.46
C THR A 16 -30.64 23.39 -5.86
N CYS A 17 -29.70 22.88 -5.04
CA CYS A 17 -28.25 22.94 -5.25
C CYS A 17 -27.58 21.70 -4.66
N SER A 18 -26.25 21.59 -4.78
CA SER A 18 -25.47 20.47 -4.25
C SER A 18 -24.26 20.93 -3.43
N CYS A 19 -23.95 20.18 -2.38
CA CYS A 19 -22.72 20.29 -1.58
C CYS A 19 -21.78 19.09 -1.81
N GLN A 20 -22.05 18.27 -2.83
CA GLN A 20 -21.16 17.19 -3.27
C GLN A 20 -20.03 17.75 -4.13
N VAL A 21 -18.90 17.05 -4.19
CA VAL A 21 -17.72 17.50 -4.95
C VAL A 21 -18.00 17.66 -6.46
N THR A 22 -18.88 16.82 -7.01
CA THR A 22 -19.30 16.87 -8.42
C THR A 22 -20.12 18.11 -8.78
N CYS A 23 -20.59 18.88 -7.78
CA CYS A 23 -21.35 20.10 -8.06
C CYS A 23 -20.52 21.14 -8.82
N GLN A 24 -19.19 21.13 -8.65
CA GLN A 24 -18.29 22.14 -9.20
C GLN A 24 -18.21 22.01 -10.72
N SER A 25 -17.98 20.80 -11.21
CA SER A 25 -17.91 20.51 -12.64
C SER A 25 -19.28 20.62 -13.32
N LEU A 26 -20.36 20.29 -12.60
CA LEU A 26 -21.73 20.41 -13.11
C LEU A 26 -22.33 21.82 -13.00
N GLY A 27 -21.66 22.77 -12.33
CA GLY A 27 -22.17 24.14 -12.17
C GLY A 27 -23.43 24.26 -11.29
N ILE A 28 -23.67 23.30 -10.40
CA ILE A 28 -24.89 23.21 -9.55
C ILE A 28 -24.60 23.37 -8.05
N CYS A 29 -23.40 23.86 -7.70
CA CYS A 29 -23.03 24.06 -6.29
C CYS A 29 -23.95 25.05 -5.59
N CYS A 30 -24.19 24.83 -4.30
CA CYS A 30 -24.77 25.87 -3.46
C CYS A 30 -23.86 27.10 -3.42
N PRO A 31 -24.41 28.32 -3.28
CA PRO A 31 -23.62 29.56 -3.35
C PRO A 31 -22.46 29.61 -2.34
N ASP A 32 -22.61 28.94 -1.20
CA ASP A 32 -21.68 28.90 -0.08
C ASP A 32 -20.80 27.64 -0.04
N TYR A 33 -20.80 26.82 -1.11
CA TYR A 33 -20.03 25.57 -1.15
C TYR A 33 -18.55 25.76 -0.88
N LYS A 34 -17.89 26.69 -1.60
CA LYS A 34 -16.45 26.96 -1.42
C LYS A 34 -16.13 27.60 -0.08
N GLU A 35 -17.12 28.23 0.55
CA GLU A 35 -16.94 28.83 1.87
C GLU A 35 -16.90 27.75 2.96
N PHE A 36 -17.85 26.80 2.94
CA PHE A 36 -18.00 25.79 4.00
C PHE A 36 -17.31 24.45 3.74
N CYS A 37 -17.11 24.06 2.48
CA CYS A 37 -16.44 22.82 2.11
C CYS A 37 -15.00 23.13 1.70
N LEU A 38 -14.11 23.03 2.68
CA LEU A 38 -12.76 23.57 2.62
C LEU A 38 -11.87 22.76 1.67
N GLN A 39 -11.08 23.49 0.89
CA GLN A 39 -9.87 22.99 0.22
C GLN A 39 -8.65 23.43 1.02
N ILE A 40 -7.58 22.64 1.01
CA ILE A 40 -6.39 22.89 1.81
C ILE A 40 -5.11 22.59 1.03
N SER A 41 -4.04 23.29 1.39
CA SER A 41 -2.70 23.03 0.86
C SER A 41 -1.62 23.25 1.93
N PRO A 42 -0.68 22.32 2.13
CA PRO A 42 -0.72 20.95 1.63
C PRO A 42 -1.94 20.19 2.17
N TYR A 43 -2.36 19.12 1.49
CA TYR A 43 -3.52 18.30 1.92
C TYR A 43 -3.13 17.11 2.81
N SER A 44 -1.84 16.86 2.97
CA SER A 44 -1.30 15.74 3.73
C SER A 44 -0.14 16.13 4.65
N GLY A 45 0.16 15.24 5.60
CA GLY A 45 1.36 15.32 6.42
C GLY A 45 1.44 14.19 7.43
N SER A 46 2.58 14.15 8.13
CA SER A 46 2.89 13.09 9.10
C SER A 46 1.82 12.97 10.19
N LEU A 47 1.48 11.74 10.56
CA LEU A 47 0.64 11.43 11.72
C LEU A 47 1.22 11.99 13.03
N MET A 48 2.51 12.34 13.07
CA MET A 48 3.13 12.99 14.23
C MET A 48 2.65 14.43 14.46
N GLY A 49 1.96 15.02 13.48
CA GLY A 49 1.40 16.37 13.59
C GLY A 49 2.44 17.48 13.51
N GLY A 50 1.96 18.71 13.68
CA GLY A 50 2.77 19.93 13.67
C GLY A 50 2.96 20.55 12.28
N LYS A 51 2.29 20.02 11.26
CA LYS A 51 2.30 20.59 9.91
C LYS A 51 1.35 21.79 9.85
N ASP A 52 1.87 22.92 9.40
CA ASP A 52 1.07 24.09 9.06
C ASP A 52 0.46 23.91 7.66
N PHE A 53 -0.86 24.06 7.55
CA PHE A 53 -1.56 24.02 6.27
C PHE A 53 -2.55 25.16 6.10
N LEU A 54 -2.61 25.66 4.87
CA LEU A 54 -3.46 26.75 4.42
C LEU A 54 -4.89 26.25 4.16
N ILE A 55 -5.89 27.00 4.59
CA ILE A 55 -7.27 26.91 4.14
C ILE A 55 -7.42 27.77 2.88
N GLU A 56 -7.69 27.12 1.75
CA GLU A 56 -7.83 27.78 0.47
C GLU A 56 -9.25 28.33 0.27
N ASN A 57 -9.37 29.38 -0.54
CA ASN A 57 -10.63 29.93 -1.04
C ASN A 57 -11.61 30.50 0.02
N THR A 58 -11.28 30.50 1.31
CA THR A 58 -12.08 31.09 2.38
C THR A 58 -11.30 32.18 3.11
N THR A 59 -11.87 33.40 3.19
CA THR A 59 -11.25 34.52 3.92
C THR A 59 -11.86 34.63 5.31
N PHE A 60 -11.00 34.72 6.33
CA PHE A 60 -11.40 34.92 7.72
C PHE A 60 -11.04 36.34 8.16
N ASN A 61 -11.76 36.87 9.15
CA ASN A 61 -11.41 38.17 9.72
C ASN A 61 -10.07 38.04 10.46
N ALA A 62 -9.16 39.00 10.30
CA ALA A 62 -7.88 39.00 10.99
C ALA A 62 -8.01 39.00 12.53
N SER A 63 -9.16 39.44 13.07
CA SER A 63 -9.46 39.36 14.51
C SER A 63 -10.08 38.03 14.95
N SER A 64 -10.35 37.10 14.03
CA SER A 64 -10.95 35.80 14.37
C SER A 64 -9.96 34.91 15.12
N VAL A 65 -10.45 34.25 16.16
CA VAL A 65 -9.69 33.22 16.88
C VAL A 65 -10.03 31.87 16.25
N LEU A 66 -9.11 31.35 15.45
CA LEU A 66 -9.32 30.09 14.75
C LEU A 66 -9.01 28.89 15.64
N MET A 67 -9.91 27.91 15.62
CA MET A 67 -9.68 26.60 16.23
C MET A 67 -10.05 25.51 15.25
N CYS A 68 -9.15 24.56 15.04
CA CYS A 68 -9.38 23.44 14.13
C CYS A 68 -9.61 22.18 14.97
N ARG A 69 -10.60 21.36 14.61
CA ARG A 69 -11.01 20.20 15.38
C ARG A 69 -11.04 18.96 14.51
N PHE A 70 -10.16 18.02 14.82
CA PHE A 70 -10.01 16.76 14.09
C PHE A 70 -10.82 15.66 14.78
N LYS A 71 -11.52 14.84 13.99
CA LYS A 71 -12.39 13.74 14.46
C LYS A 71 -13.37 14.15 15.55
N LYS A 72 -13.80 15.42 15.55
CA LYS A 72 -14.69 16.02 16.57
C LYS A 72 -14.15 15.94 18.01
N LYS A 73 -12.85 15.66 18.20
CA LYS A 73 -12.24 15.41 19.52
C LYS A 73 -10.96 16.19 19.77
N ILE A 74 -10.08 16.29 18.77
CA ILE A 74 -8.74 16.84 18.95
C ILE A 74 -8.73 18.29 18.48
N ASN A 75 -8.59 19.22 19.42
CA ASN A 75 -8.48 20.64 19.12
C ASN A 75 -7.02 21.03 18.90
N THR A 76 -6.80 21.90 17.91
CA THR A 76 -5.52 22.51 17.58
C THR A 76 -5.73 23.98 17.26
N SER A 77 -4.68 24.79 17.45
CA SER A 77 -4.73 26.21 17.14
C SER A 77 -4.71 26.45 15.63
N GLY A 78 -5.48 27.43 15.17
CA GLY A 78 -5.31 28.05 13.87
C GLY A 78 -4.96 29.54 14.01
N TYR A 79 -4.57 30.17 12.91
CA TYR A 79 -4.31 31.60 12.86
C TYR A 79 -4.64 32.19 11.48
N VAL A 80 -4.84 33.50 11.43
CA VAL A 80 -4.99 34.23 10.16
C VAL A 80 -3.68 34.98 9.89
N ALA A 81 -3.02 34.65 8.79
CA ALA A 81 -1.81 35.30 8.34
C ALA A 81 -2.07 36.76 7.93
N THR A 82 -1.00 37.55 7.76
CA THR A 82 -1.10 38.99 7.45
C THR A 82 -1.76 39.27 6.09
N ASP A 83 -1.77 38.29 5.18
CA ASP A 83 -2.45 38.35 3.89
C ASP A 83 -3.93 37.97 3.96
N GLY A 84 -4.45 37.70 5.17
CA GLY A 84 -5.85 37.32 5.42
C GLY A 84 -6.15 35.83 5.23
N LYS A 85 -5.13 35.02 4.92
CA LYS A 85 -5.29 33.58 4.75
C LYS A 85 -5.31 32.86 6.10
N ALA A 86 -6.19 31.87 6.23
CA ALA A 86 -6.31 31.09 7.45
C ALA A 86 -5.46 29.81 7.40
N HIS A 87 -4.84 29.49 8.52
CA HIS A 87 -3.97 28.34 8.69
C HIS A 87 -4.42 27.51 9.88
N CYS A 88 -4.21 26.19 9.78
CA CYS A 88 -4.40 25.23 10.85
C CYS A 88 -3.11 24.42 11.04
N ILE A 89 -2.88 23.94 12.26
CA ILE A 89 -1.75 23.05 12.57
C ILE A 89 -2.25 21.63 12.76
N SER A 90 -1.73 20.66 12.00
CA SER A 90 -2.13 19.26 12.15
C SER A 90 -1.81 18.71 13.55
N PRO A 91 -2.69 17.90 14.17
CA PRO A 91 -2.45 17.34 15.49
C PRO A 91 -1.62 16.05 15.43
N LEU A 92 -1.12 15.60 16.58
CA LEU A 92 -0.63 14.23 16.73
C LEU A 92 -1.81 13.26 16.59
N LEU A 93 -1.64 12.25 15.76
CA LEU A 93 -2.60 11.21 15.41
C LEU A 93 -1.98 9.82 15.63
N TYR A 94 -2.84 8.82 15.81
CA TYR A 94 -2.45 7.41 15.99
C TYR A 94 -3.05 6.52 14.89
N GLU A 95 -3.29 7.12 13.71
CA GLU A 95 -3.96 6.49 12.58
C GLU A 95 -3.54 7.16 11.25
N THR A 96 -3.62 6.41 10.17
CA THR A 96 -3.37 6.83 8.79
C THR A 96 -4.68 6.96 8.00
N GLY A 97 -4.63 7.68 6.88
CA GLY A 97 -5.77 7.88 5.99
C GLY A 97 -6.48 9.24 6.16
N PHE A 98 -7.63 9.41 5.49
CA PHE A 98 -8.36 10.68 5.50
C PHE A 98 -9.07 10.93 6.84
N ILE A 99 -8.68 12.00 7.50
CA ILE A 99 -9.19 12.45 8.78
C ILE A 99 -10.11 13.65 8.57
N PRO A 100 -11.40 13.57 8.96
CA PRO A 100 -12.28 14.73 8.89
C PRO A 100 -11.87 15.76 9.94
N PHE A 101 -11.85 17.03 9.54
CA PHE A 101 -11.63 18.16 10.43
C PHE A 101 -12.67 19.25 10.20
N GLU A 102 -12.89 20.04 11.24
CA GLU A 102 -13.81 21.18 11.22
C GLU A 102 -13.09 22.43 11.71
N VAL A 103 -13.49 23.61 11.26
CA VAL A 103 -12.88 24.88 11.68
C VAL A 103 -13.92 25.76 12.35
N SER A 104 -13.48 26.43 13.42
CA SER A 104 -14.21 27.45 14.15
C SER A 104 -13.52 28.80 13.97
N ALA A 105 -14.31 29.86 13.79
CA ALA A 105 -13.82 31.24 13.74
C ALA A 105 -14.24 32.08 14.97
N ASP A 106 -14.88 31.44 15.95
CA ASP A 106 -15.49 32.05 17.14
C ASP A 106 -14.97 31.42 18.44
N ALA A 107 -13.66 31.08 18.47
CA ALA A 107 -12.99 30.47 19.61
C ALA A 107 -13.60 29.14 20.08
N GLY A 108 -14.16 28.36 19.15
CA GLY A 108 -14.66 27.01 19.39
C GLY A 108 -16.13 26.89 19.75
N LEU A 109 -16.90 27.97 19.66
CA LEU A 109 -18.34 27.93 19.96
C LEU A 109 -19.11 27.19 18.86
N THR A 110 -18.74 27.43 17.59
CA THR A 110 -19.34 26.76 16.43
C THR A 110 -18.27 26.24 15.46
N PHE A 111 -18.63 25.20 14.72
CA PHE A 111 -17.77 24.55 13.72
C PHE A 111 -18.54 24.37 12.40
N PRO A 112 -18.75 25.46 11.64
CA PRO A 112 -19.56 25.40 10.42
C PRO A 112 -18.78 24.93 9.19
N TYR A 113 -17.46 25.07 9.20
CA TYR A 113 -16.57 24.74 8.09
C TYR A 113 -16.02 23.31 8.22
N SER A 114 -15.97 22.56 7.12
CA SER A 114 -15.57 21.15 7.10
C SER A 114 -14.55 20.85 6.00
N GLY A 115 -13.56 20.01 6.29
CA GLY A 115 -12.57 19.53 5.33
C GLY A 115 -12.03 18.14 5.69
N THR A 116 -11.11 17.63 4.87
CA THR A 116 -10.41 16.37 5.11
C THR A 116 -8.90 16.57 5.04
N TRP A 117 -8.20 15.92 5.97
CA TRP A 117 -6.73 15.93 6.10
C TRP A 117 -6.19 14.52 5.88
N LEU A 118 -5.21 14.32 5.01
CA LEU A 118 -4.59 13.01 4.84
C LEU A 118 -3.48 12.80 5.88
N SER A 119 -3.72 11.93 6.85
CA SER A 119 -2.71 11.49 7.84
C SER A 119 -1.82 10.42 7.24
N VAL A 120 -0.51 10.66 7.23
CA VAL A 120 0.48 9.81 6.55
C VAL A 120 1.42 9.16 7.55
N HIS A 121 1.81 7.93 7.28
CA HIS A 121 2.85 7.24 8.04
C HIS A 121 4.14 8.09 8.07
N HIS A 122 4.71 8.32 9.25
CA HIS A 122 5.82 9.26 9.44
C HIS A 122 7.09 8.85 8.67
N SER A 123 7.31 7.57 8.39
CA SER A 123 8.43 7.12 7.52
C SER A 123 8.21 7.41 6.03
N LYS A 124 6.98 7.75 5.61
CA LYS A 124 6.58 7.96 4.21
C LYS A 124 6.51 9.44 3.80
N VAL A 125 6.61 10.38 4.75
CA VAL A 125 6.65 11.81 4.38
C VAL A 125 7.98 12.21 3.75
N SER A 126 7.94 13.28 2.96
CA SER A 126 9.14 13.77 2.26
C SER A 126 10.26 14.17 3.23
N ASP A 127 11.53 14.03 2.79
CA ASP A 127 12.70 14.41 3.59
C ASP A 127 12.69 15.89 4.02
N GLY A 128 12.00 16.76 3.27
CA GLY A 128 11.85 18.18 3.63
C GLY A 128 10.93 18.43 4.84
N GLU A 129 10.13 17.44 5.25
CA GLU A 129 9.19 17.55 6.37
C GLU A 129 9.69 16.95 7.68
N LYS A 130 10.82 16.23 7.63
CA LYS A 130 11.43 15.59 8.79
C LYS A 130 12.81 16.17 9.09
N CYS A 131 13.29 15.95 10.31
CA CYS A 131 14.68 16.18 10.63
C CYS A 131 15.47 14.87 10.51
N THR A 132 16.73 14.99 10.08
CA THR A 132 17.59 13.85 9.75
C THR A 132 18.65 13.67 10.81
N LEU A 133 18.76 12.43 11.31
CA LEU A 133 19.83 11.98 12.18
C LEU A 133 21.08 11.71 11.32
N VAL A 134 22.09 12.59 11.39
CA VAL A 134 23.32 12.40 10.61
C VAL A 134 24.08 11.20 11.16
N ASN A 135 24.38 10.23 10.28
CA ASN A 135 24.93 8.91 10.64
C ASN A 135 24.07 8.22 11.69
N GLU A 136 22.86 7.81 11.30
CA GLU A 136 21.86 7.19 12.17
C GLU A 136 22.41 5.99 12.96
N THR A 137 23.27 5.17 12.36
CA THR A 137 23.96 4.08 13.04
C THR A 137 24.71 4.58 14.28
N LYS A 138 25.40 5.72 14.19
CA LYS A 138 26.08 6.30 15.35
C LYS A 138 25.11 6.66 16.47
N TRP A 139 23.92 7.17 16.16
CA TRP A 139 22.88 7.47 17.15
C TRP A 139 22.38 6.20 17.84
N GLN A 140 22.08 5.17 17.04
CA GLN A 140 21.47 3.91 17.49
C GLN A 140 22.47 2.95 18.16
N TYR A 141 23.77 3.20 18.06
CA TYR A 141 24.79 2.40 18.73
C TYR A 141 25.63 3.21 19.71
N TYR A 142 25.28 4.47 19.96
CA TYR A 142 26.14 5.39 20.70
C TYR A 142 26.53 4.84 22.10
N GLY A 143 27.84 4.68 22.33
CA GLY A 143 28.37 4.08 23.57
C GLY A 143 28.89 2.66 23.42
N THR A 144 28.67 2.03 22.27
CA THR A 144 29.39 0.82 21.85
C THR A 144 30.77 1.20 21.25
N PRO A 145 31.66 0.23 20.95
CA PRO A 145 32.95 0.53 20.34
C PRO A 145 32.82 1.32 19.03
N ASN A 146 33.60 2.40 18.88
CA ASN A 146 33.69 3.26 17.69
C ASN A 146 32.44 4.12 17.37
N THR A 147 31.53 4.32 18.31
CA THR A 147 30.28 5.09 18.10
C THR A 147 30.18 6.33 18.99
N ASP A 148 31.29 6.81 19.54
CA ASP A 148 31.38 7.96 20.46
C ASP A 148 31.60 9.31 19.75
N GLY A 149 31.49 10.41 20.51
CA GLY A 149 31.72 11.78 20.04
C GLY A 149 30.45 12.55 19.71
N ASN A 150 30.52 13.49 18.75
CA ASN A 150 29.35 14.33 18.44
C ASN A 150 28.28 13.56 17.67
N LEU A 151 27.02 13.77 18.05
CA LEU A 151 25.83 13.48 17.25
C LEU A 151 25.34 14.78 16.60
N THR A 152 24.79 14.69 15.39
CA THR A 152 24.35 15.86 14.62
C THR A 152 22.97 15.63 14.03
N LEU A 153 22.06 16.57 14.26
CA LEU A 153 20.71 16.63 13.73
C LEU A 153 20.66 17.74 12.66
N THR A 154 19.95 17.51 11.56
CA THR A 154 19.76 18.51 10.49
C THR A 154 18.30 18.60 10.07
N TRP A 155 17.85 19.76 9.60
CA TRP A 155 16.48 19.98 9.12
C TRP A 155 16.40 21.18 8.16
N ALA A 156 15.33 21.24 7.38
CA ALA A 156 14.99 22.43 6.61
C ALA A 156 14.50 23.55 7.54
N HIS A 157 15.38 24.50 7.89
CA HIS A 157 15.04 25.55 8.87
C HIS A 157 13.85 26.42 8.44
N GLN A 158 13.57 26.54 7.15
CA GLN A 158 12.42 27.28 6.62
C GLN A 158 11.07 26.63 6.91
N ALA A 159 11.04 25.33 7.25
CA ALA A 159 9.81 24.63 7.61
C ALA A 159 9.20 25.14 8.94
N LEU A 160 10.00 25.81 9.78
CA LEU A 160 9.53 26.60 10.92
C LEU A 160 10.00 28.04 10.75
N ALA A 161 9.11 28.96 10.41
CA ALA A 161 9.42 30.38 10.16
C ALA A 161 9.71 31.17 11.46
N VAL A 162 10.71 30.74 12.23
CA VAL A 162 11.06 31.26 13.56
C VAL A 162 12.56 31.42 13.72
N THR A 163 12.98 32.36 14.58
CA THR A 163 14.40 32.67 14.82
C THR A 163 15.06 31.74 15.82
N SER A 164 14.28 31.19 16.76
CA SER A 164 14.75 30.33 17.84
C SER A 164 13.82 29.13 18.04
N ILE A 165 14.41 28.00 18.39
CA ILE A 165 13.74 26.72 18.52
C ILE A 165 14.11 26.00 19.82
N ASN A 166 13.30 25.01 20.19
CA ASN A 166 13.61 23.99 21.16
C ASN A 166 13.77 22.63 20.45
N ILE A 167 14.61 21.76 21.00
CA ILE A 167 14.73 20.36 20.59
C ILE A 167 14.34 19.50 21.78
N GLU A 168 13.33 18.67 21.62
CA GLU A 168 12.74 17.84 22.66
C GLU A 168 12.89 16.35 22.34
N VAL A 169 12.96 15.54 23.38
CA VAL A 169 12.99 14.08 23.30
C VAL A 169 11.64 13.53 23.74
N TRP A 170 11.06 12.68 22.89
CA TRP A 170 9.78 12.03 23.11
C TRP A 170 9.96 10.51 23.06
N GLY A 171 9.29 9.80 23.97
CA GLY A 171 9.29 8.34 24.02
C GLY A 171 7.89 7.79 23.78
N TYR A 172 7.81 6.58 23.22
CA TYR A 172 6.55 5.87 22.99
C TYR A 172 6.40 4.68 23.92
N GLN A 173 5.19 4.48 24.45
CA GLN A 173 4.86 3.32 25.26
C GLN A 173 3.43 2.86 25.01
N GLU A 174 3.16 1.61 25.36
CA GLU A 174 1.82 1.04 25.40
C GLU A 174 1.55 0.47 26.78
N THR A 175 0.44 0.90 27.39
CA THR A 175 0.11 0.60 28.80
C THR A 175 -1.27 -0.03 28.92
N GLY A 176 -1.53 -0.75 30.00
CA GLY A 176 -2.73 -1.55 30.18
C GLY A 176 -2.50 -3.03 29.89
N ASP A 177 -3.58 -3.78 29.81
CA ASP A 177 -3.58 -5.23 29.60
C ASP A 177 -3.63 -5.53 28.09
N SER A 178 -2.69 -6.34 27.61
CA SER A 178 -2.60 -6.71 26.19
C SER A 178 -3.90 -7.34 25.67
N TYR A 179 -4.30 -6.92 24.47
CA TYR A 179 -5.54 -7.26 23.76
C TYR A 179 -6.83 -6.98 24.53
N SER A 180 -6.81 -5.99 25.42
CA SER A 180 -8.00 -5.52 26.13
C SER A 180 -8.40 -4.09 25.73
N GLU A 181 -9.58 -3.65 26.16
CA GLU A 181 -10.08 -2.29 25.93
C GLU A 181 -9.29 -1.20 26.68
N ASN A 182 -8.49 -1.56 27.70
CA ASN A 182 -7.68 -0.61 28.45
C ASN A 182 -6.24 -0.50 27.91
N TRP A 183 -5.92 -1.20 26.82
CA TRP A 183 -4.61 -1.13 26.17
C TRP A 183 -4.49 0.16 25.36
N LEU A 184 -3.64 1.07 25.81
CA LEU A 184 -3.55 2.42 25.29
C LEU A 184 -2.12 2.74 24.84
N ALA A 185 -2.02 3.39 23.68
CA ALA A 185 -0.79 3.96 23.17
C ALA A 185 -0.59 5.39 23.68
N GLU A 186 0.64 5.73 24.05
CA GLU A 186 0.99 7.05 24.57
C GLU A 186 2.39 7.49 24.12
N TRP A 187 2.43 8.64 23.47
CA TRP A 187 3.62 9.46 23.33
C TRP A 187 3.82 10.33 24.55
N LYS A 188 5.02 10.25 25.13
CA LYS A 188 5.40 10.95 26.34
C LYS A 188 6.57 11.89 26.10
N TYR A 189 6.38 13.17 26.40
CA TYR A 189 7.48 14.11 26.52
C TYR A 189 8.43 13.67 27.65
N LEU A 190 9.72 13.56 27.34
CA LEU A 190 10.74 13.18 28.31
C LEU A 190 11.44 14.43 28.86
N TYR A 191 12.14 15.16 27.99
CA TYR A 191 12.84 16.41 28.34
C TYR A 191 13.24 17.22 27.10
N THR A 192 13.51 18.51 27.29
CA THR A 192 14.10 19.40 26.31
C THR A 192 15.62 19.19 26.26
N LEU A 193 16.13 18.68 25.13
CA LEU A 193 17.55 18.47 24.86
C LEU A 193 18.30 19.80 24.68
N ALA A 194 17.69 20.74 23.97
CA ALA A 194 18.24 22.08 23.73
C ALA A 194 17.12 23.11 23.73
N LYS A 195 17.33 24.26 24.37
CA LYS A 195 16.30 25.28 24.59
C LYS A 195 16.74 26.63 24.05
N GLU A 196 15.82 27.34 23.39
CA GLU A 196 16.02 28.69 22.84
C GLU A 196 17.29 28.82 21.98
N ILE A 197 17.61 27.80 21.19
CA ILE A 197 18.77 27.84 20.29
C ILE A 197 18.42 28.51 18.95
N PRO A 198 19.38 29.14 18.25
CA PRO A 198 19.14 29.71 16.93
C PRO A 198 18.68 28.65 15.91
N ASN A 199 17.70 28.98 15.07
CA ASN A 199 17.22 28.11 14.01
C ASN A 199 18.16 28.13 12.79
N THR A 200 19.27 27.39 12.85
CA THR A 200 20.29 27.32 11.80
C THR A 200 20.13 26.11 10.86
N GLY A 201 19.17 25.22 11.11
CA GLY A 201 18.99 23.97 10.37
C GLY A 201 19.96 22.85 10.77
N ASN A 202 20.78 23.05 11.81
CA ASN A 202 21.65 22.03 12.35
C ASN A 202 21.82 22.17 13.87
N PHE A 203 22.07 21.04 14.54
CA PHE A 203 22.40 20.99 15.95
C PHE A 203 23.34 19.82 16.23
N SER A 204 24.45 20.07 16.93
CA SER A 204 25.39 19.03 17.33
C SER A 204 25.64 19.08 18.83
N PHE A 205 25.78 17.90 19.45
CA PHE A 205 26.06 17.78 20.87
C PHE A 205 26.81 16.48 21.17
N ILE A 206 27.43 16.41 22.35
CA ILE A 206 27.97 15.16 22.92
C ILE A 206 26.90 14.60 23.86
N PRO A 207 26.34 13.42 23.57
CA PRO A 207 25.35 12.79 24.43
C PRO A 207 25.85 12.49 25.83
N VAL A 208 24.99 12.77 26.81
CA VAL A 208 25.12 12.33 28.19
C VAL A 208 23.92 11.45 28.54
N PRO A 209 24.09 10.39 29.35
CA PRO A 209 22.96 9.58 29.81
C PRO A 209 21.85 10.44 30.42
N ALA A 210 20.60 10.11 30.09
CA ALA A 210 19.45 10.82 30.62
C ALA A 210 19.34 10.69 32.14
N LYS A 211 18.71 11.68 32.78
CA LYS A 211 18.60 11.74 34.24
C LYS A 211 17.41 10.92 34.75
N GLY A 212 17.61 10.22 35.87
CA GLY A 212 16.54 9.52 36.58
C GLY A 212 15.89 8.45 35.71
N ASN A 213 14.56 8.35 35.79
CA ASN A 213 13.81 7.29 35.11
C ASN A 213 13.73 7.47 33.59
N TYR A 214 14.14 8.62 33.04
CA TYR A 214 14.13 8.80 31.60
C TYR A 214 15.12 7.88 30.92
N SER A 215 16.27 7.54 31.50
CA SER A 215 17.28 6.68 30.87
C SER A 215 16.84 5.23 30.60
N MET A 216 15.61 4.87 30.94
CA MET A 216 14.99 3.56 30.68
C MET A 216 14.15 3.55 29.40
N TRP A 217 14.07 4.67 28.67
CA TRP A 217 13.35 4.75 27.40
C TRP A 217 14.27 4.34 26.25
N ASP A 218 13.96 3.19 25.68
CA ASP A 218 14.89 2.47 24.80
C ASP A 218 14.77 2.91 23.32
N PHE A 219 13.64 3.50 22.94
CA PHE A 219 13.44 4.13 21.63
C PHE A 219 12.51 5.34 21.73
N GLY A 220 12.55 6.18 20.71
CA GLY A 220 11.77 7.40 20.67
C GLY A 220 12.11 8.26 19.46
N ILE A 221 11.75 9.54 19.55
CA ILE A 221 11.82 10.50 18.46
C ILE A 221 12.27 11.86 18.98
N LEU A 222 12.90 12.66 18.13
CA LEU A 222 13.22 14.05 18.40
C LEU A 222 12.16 14.96 17.78
N ARG A 223 11.78 16.01 18.51
CA ARG A 223 10.85 17.04 18.06
C ARG A 223 11.52 18.40 18.10
N ILE A 224 11.44 19.15 17.00
CA ILE A 224 11.89 20.53 16.90
C ILE A 224 10.64 21.42 16.92
N THR A 225 10.60 22.39 17.83
CA THR A 225 9.45 23.30 18.02
C THR A 225 9.91 24.75 18.12
N PRO A 226 9.05 25.74 17.80
CA PRO A 226 9.35 27.14 18.11
C PRO A 226 9.55 27.39 19.61
N SER A 227 10.51 28.24 19.96
CA SER A 227 10.92 28.41 21.36
C SER A 227 9.90 29.13 22.26
N ASN A 228 8.86 29.75 21.67
CA ASN A 228 7.80 30.45 22.39
C ASN A 228 6.74 29.51 22.99
N TYR A 229 6.77 28.22 22.66
CA TYR A 229 5.87 27.23 23.24
C TYR A 229 6.45 26.59 24.49
N CYS A 230 5.56 26.09 25.35
CA CYS A 230 5.95 25.35 26.54
C CYS A 230 6.52 23.97 26.18
N ASP A 231 7.50 23.53 26.96
CA ASP A 231 8.07 22.19 26.91
C ASP A 231 6.96 21.12 26.88
N GLY A 232 7.01 20.24 25.88
CA GLY A 232 6.09 19.10 25.78
C GLY A 232 4.65 19.44 25.36
N GLN A 233 4.37 20.70 24.99
CA GLN A 233 3.04 21.10 24.54
C GLN A 233 2.62 20.33 23.26
N SER A 234 1.42 19.76 23.25
CA SER A 234 0.89 18.98 22.11
C SER A 234 0.27 19.88 21.03
N ASN A 235 0.19 19.36 19.80
CA ASN A 235 -0.51 19.98 18.66
C ASN A 235 -0.02 21.40 18.32
N ILE A 236 1.30 21.57 18.27
CA ILE A 236 1.98 22.84 17.91
C ILE A 236 2.85 22.63 16.68
N PRO A 237 3.23 23.71 15.95
CA PRO A 237 4.14 23.60 14.80
C PRO A 237 5.40 22.82 15.19
N SER A 238 5.68 21.74 14.46
CA SER A 238 6.73 20.79 14.83
C SER A 238 7.37 20.14 13.60
N ILE A 239 8.68 19.87 13.69
CA ILE A 239 9.40 18.95 12.80
C ILE A 239 9.85 17.76 13.62
N TRP A 240 9.70 16.55 13.10
CA TRP A 240 10.02 15.32 13.81
C TRP A 240 11.14 14.55 13.12
N SER A 241 11.96 13.83 13.90
CA SER A 241 12.90 12.86 13.33
C SER A 241 12.18 11.59 12.91
N SER A 242 12.88 10.65 12.29
CA SER A 242 12.44 9.25 12.38
C SER A 242 12.62 8.75 13.82
N GLU A 243 11.75 7.83 14.21
CA GLU A 243 11.91 6.99 15.37
C GLU A 243 13.22 6.19 15.26
N HIS A 244 13.89 6.02 16.39
CA HIS A 244 15.19 5.34 16.42
C HIS A 244 15.46 4.79 17.82
N ALA A 245 16.36 3.83 17.90
CA ALA A 245 16.88 3.34 19.15
C ALA A 245 17.65 4.44 19.90
N LEU A 246 17.32 4.66 21.18
CA LEU A 246 17.83 5.74 22.01
C LEU A 246 19.13 5.37 22.76
N ALA A 247 20.03 4.60 22.14
CA ALA A 247 21.30 4.18 22.76
C ALA A 247 22.11 5.35 23.35
N TRP A 248 22.10 6.50 22.67
CA TRP A 248 22.75 7.73 23.12
C TRP A 248 22.20 8.32 24.41
N HIS A 249 20.96 7.98 24.75
CA HIS A 249 20.20 8.47 25.89
C HIS A 249 20.22 7.49 27.09
N LEU A 250 20.50 6.20 26.83
CA LEU A 250 20.53 5.15 27.85
C LEU A 250 21.54 5.40 28.98
N GLY A 251 21.27 4.73 30.10
CA GLY A 251 22.00 4.82 31.37
C GLY A 251 23.46 4.35 31.32
N LYS A 252 24.17 4.56 32.44
CA LYS A 252 25.59 4.15 32.58
C LYS A 252 25.77 2.63 32.54
N ASP A 253 24.76 1.88 32.93
CA ASP A 253 24.70 0.42 32.81
C ASP A 253 24.87 -0.02 31.35
N PHE A 254 24.10 0.56 30.42
CA PHE A 254 24.30 0.32 28.99
C PHE A 254 25.68 0.77 28.53
N ARG A 255 26.19 1.92 28.99
CA ARG A 255 27.52 2.42 28.59
C ARG A 255 28.68 1.54 29.04
N ASN A 256 28.55 0.92 30.21
CA ASN A 256 29.60 0.10 30.79
C ASN A 256 29.66 -1.27 30.13
N ASP A 257 28.50 -1.87 29.85
CA ASP A 257 28.39 -3.18 29.20
C ASP A 257 27.10 -3.26 28.36
N PRO A 258 27.14 -2.78 27.10
CA PRO A 258 25.98 -2.79 26.22
C PRO A 258 25.43 -4.21 25.98
N ASN A 259 26.32 -5.21 25.90
CA ASN A 259 25.97 -6.59 25.59
C ASN A 259 25.22 -7.24 26.75
N ALA A 260 25.71 -7.11 27.99
CA ALA A 260 25.01 -7.62 29.17
C ALA A 260 23.66 -6.94 29.37
N TRP A 261 23.58 -5.62 29.18
CA TRP A 261 22.33 -4.87 29.26
C TRP A 261 21.30 -5.35 28.22
N ALA A 262 21.72 -5.48 26.96
CA ALA A 262 20.87 -5.93 25.87
C ALA A 262 20.42 -7.39 26.04
N THR A 263 21.31 -8.26 26.55
CA THR A 263 20.98 -9.65 26.90
C THR A 263 19.85 -9.71 27.94
N ALA A 264 19.92 -8.89 29.00
CA ALA A 264 18.87 -8.85 30.02
C ALA A 264 17.52 -8.39 29.44
N LYS A 265 17.52 -7.36 28.58
CA LYS A 265 16.33 -6.88 27.87
C LYS A 265 15.75 -7.92 26.91
N CYS A 266 16.59 -8.63 26.17
CA CYS A 266 16.17 -9.70 25.26
C CYS A 266 15.46 -10.84 26.00
N ILE A 267 16.02 -11.30 27.13
CA ILE A 267 15.40 -12.35 27.97
C ILE A 267 14.08 -11.86 28.59
N GLU A 268 14.02 -10.60 29.03
CA GLU A 268 12.78 -10.04 29.55
C GLU A 268 11.68 -9.97 28.49
N TRP A 269 12.04 -9.54 27.27
CA TRP A 269 11.16 -9.51 26.11
C TRP A 269 10.65 -10.91 25.76
N ASP A 270 11.54 -11.90 25.64
CA ASP A 270 11.18 -13.30 25.33
C ASP A 270 10.13 -13.85 26.30
N ARG A 271 10.31 -13.59 27.60
CA ARG A 271 9.36 -13.98 28.65
C ARG A 271 8.02 -13.21 28.60
N LYS A 272 8.02 -11.96 28.14
CA LYS A 272 6.76 -11.21 27.92
C LYS A 272 6.02 -11.77 26.71
N GLU A 273 6.76 -12.09 25.66
CA GLU A 273 6.24 -12.64 24.41
C GLU A 273 5.55 -13.99 24.61
N GLU A 274 6.06 -14.83 25.51
CA GLU A 274 5.41 -16.10 25.93
C GLU A 274 4.00 -15.94 26.49
N LYS A 275 3.65 -14.76 27.00
CA LYS A 275 2.34 -14.48 27.59
C LYS A 275 1.35 -13.92 26.58
N LEU A 276 1.83 -13.52 25.40
CA LEU A 276 1.00 -12.96 24.35
C LEU A 276 0.46 -14.08 23.45
N PRO A 277 -0.72 -13.88 22.84
CA PRO A 277 -1.25 -14.84 21.89
C PRO A 277 -0.31 -15.04 20.69
N ASN A 278 -0.33 -16.27 20.18
CA ASN A 278 0.27 -16.61 18.90
C ASN A 278 -0.54 -15.97 17.78
N PHE A 279 0.14 -15.28 16.86
CA PHE A 279 -0.43 -14.59 15.71
C PHE A 279 0.02 -15.16 14.36
N VAL A 280 1.00 -16.08 14.35
CA VAL A 280 1.63 -16.59 13.14
C VAL A 280 0.65 -17.40 12.28
N GLU A 281 -0.40 -17.97 12.87
CA GLU A 281 -1.42 -18.70 12.11
C GLU A 281 -2.41 -17.78 11.37
N GLU A 282 -2.43 -16.47 11.65
CA GLU A 282 -3.36 -15.52 11.01
C GLU A 282 -2.75 -14.70 9.88
N ILE A 283 -1.43 -14.70 9.76
CA ILE A 283 -0.71 -13.95 8.73
C ILE A 283 -0.58 -14.79 7.46
N ILE A 284 -0.48 -14.11 6.33
CA ILE A 284 -0.25 -14.77 5.05
C ILE A 284 1.19 -15.29 4.94
N ASP A 285 1.36 -16.45 4.29
CA ASP A 285 2.68 -16.97 3.95
C ASP A 285 3.39 -16.09 2.92
N CYS A 286 4.70 -15.98 3.05
CA CYS A 286 5.53 -15.36 2.03
C CYS A 286 5.50 -16.14 0.71
N PRO A 287 5.54 -15.43 -0.44
CA PRO A 287 5.83 -16.02 -1.73
C PRO A 287 7.18 -16.74 -1.70
N CYS A 288 7.27 -17.90 -2.35
CA CYS A 288 8.48 -18.72 -2.30
C CYS A 288 9.67 -18.08 -3.02
N THR A 289 9.42 -17.21 -4.00
CA THR A 289 10.46 -16.55 -4.81
C THR A 289 10.23 -15.06 -4.93
N LEU A 290 11.30 -14.30 -5.18
CA LEU A 290 11.21 -12.87 -5.45
C LEU A 290 10.36 -12.55 -6.68
N ALA A 291 10.35 -13.42 -7.70
CA ALA A 291 9.51 -13.27 -8.88
C ALA A 291 8.02 -13.31 -8.52
N GLN A 292 7.61 -14.31 -7.72
CA GLN A 292 6.24 -14.39 -7.21
C GLN A 292 5.90 -13.18 -6.33
N ALA A 293 6.81 -12.76 -5.45
CA ALA A 293 6.59 -11.61 -4.58
C ALA A 293 6.35 -10.30 -5.32
N ARG A 294 7.03 -10.10 -6.45
CA ARG A 294 6.84 -8.92 -7.30
C ARG A 294 5.62 -9.02 -8.22
N ALA A 295 5.16 -10.24 -8.51
CA ALA A 295 3.98 -10.49 -9.32
C ALA A 295 2.68 -10.40 -8.52
N ASP A 296 2.69 -10.79 -7.24
CA ASP A 296 1.55 -10.74 -6.32
C ASP A 296 1.30 -9.32 -5.76
N THR A 297 1.00 -8.41 -6.69
CA THR A 297 0.76 -6.98 -6.43
C THR A 297 -0.56 -6.69 -5.72
N GLY A 298 -1.41 -7.71 -5.50
CA GLY A 298 -2.66 -7.57 -4.74
C GLY A 298 -2.48 -7.73 -3.24
N ARG A 299 -1.46 -8.48 -2.81
CA ARG A 299 -1.24 -8.83 -1.39
C ARG A 299 0.06 -8.28 -0.83
N PHE A 300 1.07 -8.07 -1.66
CA PHE A 300 2.41 -7.64 -1.25
C PHE A 300 2.81 -6.31 -1.90
N HIS A 301 3.54 -5.50 -1.14
CA HIS A 301 4.14 -4.26 -1.62
C HIS A 301 5.58 -4.16 -1.14
N THR A 302 6.45 -3.56 -1.96
CA THR A 302 7.87 -3.33 -1.64
C THR A 302 8.04 -2.62 -0.29
N ASP A 303 8.98 -3.13 0.50
CA ASP A 303 9.41 -2.54 1.76
C ASP A 303 10.33 -1.33 1.50
N TYR A 304 10.00 -0.17 2.07
CA TYR A 304 10.75 1.07 1.84
C TYR A 304 12.16 1.05 2.44
N GLY A 305 12.45 0.15 3.38
CA GLY A 305 13.77 -0.08 3.99
C GLY A 305 14.61 -1.13 3.27
N CYS A 306 14.09 -1.86 2.28
CA CYS A 306 14.85 -2.86 1.52
C CYS A 306 14.29 -3.00 0.08
N ASP A 307 14.69 -2.07 -0.77
CA ASP A 307 14.19 -1.89 -2.13
C ASP A 307 15.37 -1.98 -3.12
N ILE A 308 15.28 -2.87 -4.11
CA ILE A 308 16.39 -3.13 -5.06
C ILE A 308 16.47 -2.05 -6.12
N GLU A 309 15.32 -1.48 -6.48
CA GLU A 309 15.20 -0.34 -7.38
C GLU A 309 15.82 0.93 -6.79
N LYS A 310 16.00 1.00 -5.46
CA LYS A 310 16.59 2.14 -4.73
C LYS A 310 17.97 1.87 -4.11
N GLY A 311 18.60 0.72 -4.41
CA GLY A 311 19.97 0.42 -3.99
C GLY A 311 20.13 -0.34 -2.67
N SER A 312 19.10 -1.05 -2.21
CA SER A 312 19.12 -2.08 -1.16
C SER A 312 19.99 -1.78 0.07
N VAL A 313 19.47 -0.97 1.01
CA VAL A 313 20.09 -0.81 2.34
C VAL A 313 19.25 -1.58 3.37
N CYS A 314 19.28 -2.91 3.27
CA CYS A 314 18.46 -3.83 4.06
C CYS A 314 19.03 -4.00 5.50
N THR A 315 19.02 -2.92 6.29
CA THR A 315 19.73 -2.80 7.58
C THR A 315 19.44 -3.93 8.56
N TYR A 316 18.19 -4.37 8.65
CA TYR A 316 17.75 -5.42 9.57
C TYR A 316 17.74 -6.82 8.94
N HIS A 317 18.07 -6.92 7.65
CA HIS A 317 18.01 -8.18 6.89
C HIS A 317 19.33 -8.45 6.14
N PRO A 318 20.43 -8.78 6.85
CA PRO A 318 21.71 -9.06 6.21
C PRO A 318 21.59 -10.20 5.18
N GLY A 319 22.09 -9.95 3.98
CA GLY A 319 22.03 -10.89 2.85
C GLY A 319 20.79 -10.72 1.95
N ALA A 320 19.78 -9.95 2.39
CA ALA A 320 18.65 -9.60 1.54
C ALA A 320 19.03 -8.51 0.53
N VAL A 321 18.45 -8.57 -0.67
CA VAL A 321 18.52 -7.49 -1.67
C VAL A 321 17.16 -6.82 -1.86
N HIS A 322 16.07 -7.49 -1.51
CA HIS A 322 14.73 -6.96 -1.61
C HIS A 322 13.83 -7.57 -0.55
N CYS A 323 12.95 -6.77 0.04
CA CYS A 323 11.87 -7.26 0.87
C CYS A 323 10.53 -6.70 0.38
N VAL A 324 9.48 -7.49 0.56
CA VAL A 324 8.09 -7.05 0.43
C VAL A 324 7.39 -7.23 1.77
N ARG A 325 6.34 -6.46 2.00
CA ARG A 325 5.43 -6.60 3.14
C ARG A 325 4.05 -6.99 2.63
N ALA A 326 3.40 -7.90 3.35
CA ALA A 326 1.97 -8.09 3.21
C ALA A 326 1.29 -6.76 3.51
N VAL A 327 0.31 -6.38 2.69
CA VAL A 327 -0.30 -5.05 2.76
C VAL A 327 -1.33 -4.96 3.87
N GLN A 328 -1.98 -6.10 4.16
CA GLN A 328 -3.02 -6.20 5.17
C GLN A 328 -2.46 -6.83 6.43
N ALA A 329 -2.76 -6.21 7.57
CA ALA A 329 -2.52 -6.80 8.87
C ALA A 329 -3.49 -7.94 9.17
N SER A 330 -3.08 -8.87 10.04
CA SER A 330 -3.94 -9.96 10.51
C SER A 330 -5.19 -9.39 11.20
N PRO A 331 -6.38 -9.99 10.99
CA PRO A 331 -7.64 -9.39 11.41
C PRO A 331 -7.75 -9.28 12.94
N LYS A 332 -7.31 -10.30 13.70
CA LYS A 332 -7.48 -10.31 15.16
C LYS A 332 -6.33 -9.61 15.87
N TYR A 333 -5.09 -9.94 15.50
CA TYR A 333 -3.91 -9.48 16.22
C TYR A 333 -3.17 -8.30 15.58
N ALA A 334 -3.56 -7.91 14.37
CA ALA A 334 -2.90 -6.84 13.61
C ALA A 334 -1.41 -7.10 13.36
N ALA A 335 -1.07 -8.37 13.21
CA ALA A 335 0.28 -8.78 12.85
C ALA A 335 0.56 -8.56 11.36
N GLY A 336 1.83 -8.38 11.01
CA GLY A 336 2.28 -8.27 9.63
C GLY A 336 3.16 -9.43 9.21
N GLN A 337 3.47 -9.47 7.91
CA GLN A 337 4.45 -10.39 7.35
C GLN A 337 5.41 -9.59 6.46
N GLN A 338 6.70 -9.73 6.72
CA GLN A 338 7.77 -9.23 5.88
C GLN A 338 8.52 -10.40 5.24
N CYS A 339 8.74 -10.32 3.94
CA CYS A 339 9.31 -11.38 3.12
C CYS A 339 10.55 -10.86 2.41
N CYS A 340 11.71 -11.42 2.75
CA CYS A 340 13.00 -10.95 2.29
C CYS A 340 13.70 -12.01 1.44
N TYR A 341 14.31 -11.56 0.35
CA TYR A 341 14.90 -12.41 -0.67
C TYR A 341 16.36 -12.02 -0.91
N ASP A 342 17.20 -13.03 -1.12
CA ASP A 342 18.59 -12.83 -1.51
C ASP A 342 18.75 -12.49 -2.99
N SER A 343 19.98 -12.26 -3.43
CA SER A 343 20.29 -11.93 -4.83
C SER A 343 19.95 -13.02 -5.85
N THR A 344 19.69 -14.25 -5.41
CA THR A 344 19.24 -15.36 -6.26
C THR A 344 17.71 -15.40 -6.41
N GLY A 345 16.99 -14.57 -5.63
CA GLY A 345 15.54 -14.57 -5.55
C GLY A 345 14.98 -15.63 -4.61
N THR A 346 15.82 -16.27 -3.79
CA THR A 346 15.41 -17.26 -2.78
C THR A 346 14.99 -16.55 -1.51
N GLN A 347 13.89 -17.01 -0.90
CA GLN A 347 13.44 -16.51 0.40
C GLN A 347 14.48 -16.82 1.49
N ILE A 348 14.86 -15.83 2.28
CA ILE A 348 15.75 -16.02 3.43
C ILE A 348 14.89 -16.42 4.63
N LEU A 349 15.25 -17.51 5.32
CA LEU A 349 14.53 -18.01 6.50
C LEU A 349 15.28 -17.67 7.80
N THR A 350 14.53 -17.30 8.84
CA THR A 350 15.07 -16.95 10.17
C THR A 350 15.76 -18.11 10.88
N HIS A 351 15.45 -19.34 10.45
CA HIS A 351 16.13 -20.54 10.93
C HIS A 351 17.56 -20.71 10.40
N ASP A 352 17.90 -20.10 9.26
CA ASP A 352 19.23 -20.24 8.63
C ASP A 352 20.06 -18.95 8.69
N SER A 353 19.41 -17.78 8.81
CA SER A 353 20.07 -16.48 8.78
C SER A 353 19.36 -15.47 9.68
N THR A 354 20.13 -14.55 10.25
CA THR A 354 19.57 -13.40 10.98
C THR A 354 18.88 -12.38 10.06
N GLY A 355 19.08 -12.49 8.74
CA GLY A 355 18.37 -11.68 7.75
C GLY A 355 17.11 -12.30 7.17
N GLY A 356 16.54 -13.28 7.88
CA GLY A 356 15.33 -13.98 7.45
C GLY A 356 14.10 -13.08 7.30
N SER A 357 13.12 -13.62 6.58
CA SER A 357 11.76 -13.08 6.46
C SER A 357 11.04 -13.16 7.80
N THR A 358 10.60 -12.05 8.37
CA THR A 358 10.02 -12.04 9.73
C THR A 358 8.52 -11.81 9.70
N PRO A 359 7.73 -12.59 10.45
CA PRO A 359 6.40 -12.15 10.84
C PRO A 359 6.55 -11.01 11.85
N ASP A 360 5.65 -10.03 11.89
CA ASP A 360 5.73 -8.88 12.80
C ASP A 360 4.52 -8.87 13.71
N ARG A 361 4.70 -8.67 15.02
CA ARG A 361 3.56 -8.63 15.96
C ARG A 361 2.70 -7.39 15.73
N GLY A 362 3.33 -6.25 15.47
CA GLY A 362 2.65 -5.04 15.02
C GLY A 362 2.92 -4.84 13.55
N HIS A 363 1.87 -4.79 12.73
CA HIS A 363 2.00 -4.44 11.32
C HIS A 363 2.58 -3.02 11.19
N ASP A 364 3.64 -2.84 10.40
CA ASP A 364 4.32 -1.55 10.25
C ASP A 364 3.36 -0.43 9.83
N TRP A 365 2.42 -0.69 8.92
CA TRP A 365 1.45 0.35 8.51
C TRP A 365 0.25 0.50 9.45
N GLY A 366 0.21 -0.25 10.56
CA GLY A 366 -0.92 -0.32 11.47
C GLY A 366 -2.13 -1.03 10.86
N SER A 367 -3.28 -0.95 11.54
CA SER A 367 -4.53 -1.54 11.05
C SER A 367 -5.76 -0.98 11.75
N PRO A 368 -6.89 -0.76 11.07
CA PRO A 368 -8.16 -0.47 11.74
C PRO A 368 -8.60 -1.61 12.68
N PRO A 369 -9.29 -1.34 13.80
CA PRO A 369 -9.47 -0.03 14.41
C PRO A 369 -8.14 0.48 14.98
N PHE A 370 -7.69 1.62 14.46
CA PHE A 370 -6.50 2.31 14.93
C PHE A 370 -6.66 2.76 16.40
N MET A 371 -5.57 3.20 17.02
CA MET A 371 -5.49 3.57 18.45
C MET A 371 -5.53 2.42 19.46
N LYS A 372 -5.73 1.17 19.00
CA LYS A 372 -5.67 -0.02 19.86
C LYS A 372 -4.41 -0.82 19.59
N PRO A 373 -3.38 -0.76 20.44
CA PRO A 373 -2.21 -1.61 20.29
C PRO A 373 -2.52 -3.11 20.00
N PRO A 374 -1.67 -3.80 19.22
CA PRO A 374 -0.48 -3.31 18.53
C PRO A 374 -0.79 -2.72 17.13
N ARG A 375 -1.92 -2.01 16.98
CA ARG A 375 -2.39 -1.46 15.68
C ARG A 375 -1.86 -0.07 15.36
N ILE A 376 -0.93 0.47 16.13
CA ILE A 376 -0.46 1.85 15.94
C ILE A 376 0.56 1.87 14.80
N PRO A 377 0.31 2.64 13.71
CA PRO A 377 1.22 2.69 12.56
C PRO A 377 2.65 3.05 12.98
N GLY A 378 3.58 2.19 12.60
CA GLY A 378 5.02 2.21 12.89
C GLY A 378 5.39 1.96 14.34
N PHE A 379 4.70 2.56 15.30
CA PHE A 379 5.16 2.56 16.70
C PHE A 379 4.95 1.23 17.42
N SER A 380 3.85 0.52 17.15
CA SER A 380 3.67 -0.83 17.69
C SER A 380 4.70 -1.80 17.10
N HIS A 381 4.98 -1.69 15.79
CA HIS A 381 6.03 -2.46 15.13
C HIS A 381 7.41 -2.19 15.77
N TRP A 382 7.74 -0.91 16.01
CA TRP A 382 8.99 -0.56 16.69
C TRP A 382 9.11 -1.12 18.10
N LEU A 383 8.03 -1.07 18.88
CA LEU A 383 8.01 -1.56 20.26
C LEU A 383 8.18 -3.09 20.35
N TYR A 384 7.55 -3.85 19.46
CA TYR A 384 7.51 -5.31 19.56
C TYR A 384 8.55 -6.03 18.71
N ASP A 385 8.95 -5.46 17.59
CA ASP A 385 9.72 -6.15 16.55
C ASP A 385 11.07 -5.46 16.29
N VAL A 386 11.13 -4.13 16.17
CA VAL A 386 12.41 -3.45 15.86
C VAL A 386 13.33 -3.34 17.07
N ILE A 387 12.87 -2.77 18.19
CA ILE A 387 13.74 -2.56 19.37
C ILE A 387 14.10 -3.89 20.05
N SER A 388 13.25 -4.91 19.95
CA SER A 388 13.57 -6.27 20.41
C SER A 388 14.66 -6.92 19.56
N PHE A 389 14.68 -6.67 18.24
CA PHE A 389 15.80 -7.05 17.38
C PHE A 389 17.10 -6.35 17.80
N TYR A 390 17.04 -5.08 18.21
CA TYR A 390 18.21 -4.40 18.80
C TYR A 390 18.74 -5.13 20.04
N TYR A 391 17.87 -5.49 20.99
CA TYR A 391 18.29 -6.20 22.20
C TYR A 391 18.92 -7.55 21.88
N CYS A 392 18.28 -8.34 21.02
CA CYS A 392 18.64 -9.73 20.81
C CYS A 392 19.73 -9.94 19.76
N CYS A 393 19.77 -9.13 18.70
CA CYS A 393 20.59 -9.40 17.51
C CYS A 393 21.67 -8.34 17.23
N LEU A 394 21.44 -7.07 17.58
CA LEU A 394 22.36 -5.98 17.22
C LEU A 394 23.26 -5.52 18.36
N TRP A 395 22.74 -5.45 19.58
CA TRP A 395 23.50 -5.08 20.77
C TRP A 395 23.92 -6.29 21.60
N SER A 396 23.45 -7.50 21.27
CA SER A 396 23.92 -8.76 21.85
C SER A 396 23.93 -9.90 20.82
N ASP A 397 24.53 -11.04 21.18
CA ASP A 397 24.67 -12.22 20.30
C ASP A 397 23.56 -13.27 20.53
N ASN A 398 22.41 -12.83 21.05
CA ASN A 398 21.30 -13.70 21.50
C ASN A 398 20.16 -13.81 20.48
N CYS A 399 20.46 -13.65 19.19
CA CYS A 399 19.45 -13.48 18.15
C CYS A 399 18.49 -14.68 18.01
N HIS A 400 18.92 -15.86 18.47
CA HIS A 400 18.11 -17.07 18.51
C HIS A 400 16.80 -16.93 19.32
N PHE A 401 16.75 -16.09 20.36
CA PHE A 401 15.50 -15.79 21.07
C PHE A 401 14.51 -15.05 20.17
N TYR A 402 14.99 -14.05 19.43
CA TYR A 402 14.17 -13.29 18.49
C TYR A 402 13.61 -14.20 17.39
N MET A 403 14.48 -14.96 16.73
CA MET A 403 14.11 -15.83 15.61
C MET A 403 13.14 -16.94 16.04
N LYS A 404 13.24 -17.44 17.27
CA LYS A 404 12.26 -18.39 17.84
C LYS A 404 10.85 -17.79 17.94
N LYS A 405 10.73 -16.49 18.23
CA LYS A 405 9.43 -15.79 18.33
C LYS A 405 8.97 -15.20 17.01
N ARG A 406 9.86 -15.15 16.02
CA ARG A 406 9.63 -14.59 14.69
C ARG A 406 10.01 -15.61 13.60
N PRO A 407 9.42 -16.82 13.61
CA PRO A 407 9.76 -17.84 12.62
C PRO A 407 9.25 -17.44 11.24
N SER A 408 10.09 -17.55 10.21
CA SER A 408 9.66 -17.34 8.82
C SER A 408 8.61 -18.36 8.42
N SER A 409 7.64 -17.96 7.59
CA SER A 409 6.88 -18.93 6.78
C SER A 409 7.83 -19.59 5.78
N ASP A 410 7.77 -20.91 5.62
CA ASP A 410 8.55 -21.65 4.62
C ASP A 410 7.83 -21.83 3.28
N CYS A 411 6.85 -20.95 3.02
CA CYS A 411 6.04 -20.79 1.82
C CYS A 411 5.25 -22.03 1.37
N ARG A 412 5.21 -23.12 2.15
CA ARG A 412 4.48 -24.35 1.78
C ARG A 412 2.98 -24.13 1.57
N THR A 413 2.39 -23.18 2.30
CA THR A 413 0.96 -22.86 2.20
C THR A 413 0.70 -21.60 1.37
N TYR A 414 1.75 -20.96 0.83
CA TYR A 414 1.58 -19.90 -0.16
C TYR A 414 0.88 -20.47 -1.39
N ARG A 415 -0.16 -19.76 -1.80
CA ARG A 415 -0.94 -20.03 -3.02
C ARG A 415 -1.00 -18.73 -3.81
N PRO A 416 -0.41 -18.67 -5.01
CA PRO A 416 -0.41 -17.44 -5.81
C PRO A 416 -1.84 -17.06 -6.22
N PRO A 417 -2.14 -15.76 -6.42
CA PRO A 417 -3.41 -15.35 -7.01
C PRO A 417 -3.50 -15.76 -8.49
N ARG A 418 -4.73 -15.83 -9.00
CA ARG A 418 -4.98 -15.90 -10.45
C ARG A 418 -5.18 -14.51 -11.03
N ALA A 419 -4.73 -14.31 -12.26
CA ALA A 419 -4.81 -13.03 -12.94
C ALA A 419 -5.78 -13.08 -14.12
N ALA A 420 -6.64 -12.07 -14.24
CA ALA A 420 -7.43 -11.78 -15.42
C ALA A 420 -7.06 -10.39 -15.97
N SER A 421 -7.22 -10.15 -17.27
CA SER A 421 -6.76 -8.92 -17.90
C SER A 421 -7.66 -8.45 -19.03
N ALA A 422 -7.81 -7.13 -19.16
CA ALA A 422 -8.50 -6.49 -20.28
C ALA A 422 -7.64 -5.37 -20.87
N PHE A 423 -7.44 -5.35 -22.19
CA PHE A 423 -6.53 -4.43 -22.88
C PHE A 423 -6.91 -4.27 -24.36
N GLY A 424 -6.41 -3.23 -25.02
CA GLY A 424 -6.75 -2.98 -26.43
C GLY A 424 -8.21 -2.58 -26.60
N ASP A 425 -8.91 -3.19 -27.55
CA ASP A 425 -10.20 -2.70 -28.07
C ASP A 425 -11.56 -3.30 -27.59
N PRO A 426 -11.78 -3.72 -26.33
CA PRO A 426 -10.93 -4.50 -25.45
C PRO A 426 -10.97 -6.01 -25.77
N HIS A 427 -9.79 -6.62 -25.70
CA HIS A 427 -9.56 -8.05 -25.57
C HIS A 427 -9.52 -8.44 -24.09
N PHE A 428 -9.97 -9.64 -23.78
CA PHE A 428 -10.07 -10.20 -22.43
C PHE A 428 -9.28 -11.50 -22.34
N VAL A 429 -8.63 -11.70 -21.19
CA VAL A 429 -8.13 -13.00 -20.73
C VAL A 429 -8.75 -13.26 -19.35
N THR A 430 -9.49 -14.37 -19.23
CA THR A 430 -10.20 -14.76 -18.01
C THR A 430 -9.26 -15.34 -16.96
N PHE A 431 -9.76 -15.58 -15.73
CA PHE A 431 -8.94 -16.16 -14.66
C PHE A 431 -8.47 -17.59 -14.96
N ASP A 432 -9.19 -18.34 -15.80
CA ASP A 432 -8.79 -19.70 -16.21
C ASP A 432 -8.14 -19.75 -17.60
N GLY A 433 -7.76 -18.59 -18.15
CA GLY A 433 -6.89 -18.46 -19.32
C GLY A 433 -7.60 -18.46 -20.67
N LEU A 434 -8.94 -18.37 -20.72
CA LEU A 434 -9.67 -18.23 -21.98
C LEU A 434 -9.53 -16.79 -22.50
N ASN A 435 -9.31 -16.65 -23.81
CA ASN A 435 -9.22 -15.35 -24.46
C ASN A 435 -10.41 -15.07 -25.39
N PHE A 436 -10.88 -13.82 -25.36
CA PHE A 436 -11.94 -13.38 -26.26
C PHE A 436 -11.91 -11.86 -26.45
N THR A 437 -12.80 -11.34 -27.30
CA THR A 437 -12.89 -9.91 -27.58
C THR A 437 -14.33 -9.47 -27.48
N PHE A 438 -14.58 -8.42 -26.71
CA PHE A 438 -15.90 -7.83 -26.56
C PHE A 438 -15.82 -6.31 -26.63
N LYS A 439 -16.42 -5.74 -27.68
CA LYS A 439 -16.27 -4.33 -28.04
C LYS A 439 -17.57 -3.55 -27.90
N GLY A 440 -18.29 -3.81 -26.80
CA GLY A 440 -19.48 -3.06 -26.47
C GLY A 440 -19.18 -1.58 -26.26
N GLN A 441 -20.15 -0.70 -26.50
CA GLN A 441 -20.11 0.70 -26.08
C GLN A 441 -21.06 0.85 -24.88
N GLY A 442 -20.51 1.15 -23.70
CA GLY A 442 -21.31 1.17 -22.47
C GLY A 442 -20.50 0.95 -21.20
N GLU A 443 -21.16 0.46 -20.16
CA GLU A 443 -20.58 0.13 -18.85
C GLU A 443 -20.90 -1.32 -18.50
N TYR A 444 -19.88 -2.09 -18.12
CA TYR A 444 -19.99 -3.54 -17.93
C TYR A 444 -19.37 -3.99 -16.61
N THR A 445 -19.99 -4.99 -15.99
CA THR A 445 -19.40 -5.71 -14.85
C THR A 445 -18.29 -6.62 -15.37
N LEU A 446 -17.04 -6.34 -15.00
CA LEU A 446 -15.89 -7.14 -15.42
C LEU A 446 -15.73 -8.35 -14.50
N VAL A 447 -15.81 -8.11 -13.19
CA VAL A 447 -15.93 -9.15 -12.17
C VAL A 447 -16.73 -8.64 -10.99
N GLU A 448 -17.58 -9.50 -10.44
CA GLU A 448 -18.16 -9.35 -9.11
C GLU A 448 -18.02 -10.66 -8.33
N SER A 449 -17.99 -10.56 -7.00
CA SER A 449 -17.89 -11.73 -6.13
C SER A 449 -18.85 -11.68 -4.95
N ASP A 450 -19.48 -12.81 -4.65
CA ASP A 450 -20.34 -12.98 -3.48
C ASP A 450 -19.56 -13.25 -2.18
N LEU A 451 -18.26 -13.57 -2.26
CA LEU A 451 -17.41 -13.81 -1.09
C LEU A 451 -17.20 -12.54 -0.26
N THR A 452 -16.86 -11.43 -0.93
CA THR A 452 -16.50 -10.16 -0.30
C THR A 452 -17.33 -8.97 -0.79
N SER A 453 -18.30 -9.22 -1.67
CA SER A 453 -19.00 -8.16 -2.42
C SER A 453 -18.04 -7.30 -3.27
N LEU A 454 -16.93 -7.87 -3.75
CA LEU A 454 -16.04 -7.24 -4.72
C LEU A 454 -16.82 -6.91 -5.99
N LYS A 455 -16.59 -5.72 -6.55
CA LYS A 455 -17.11 -5.26 -7.83
C LYS A 455 -16.03 -4.49 -8.57
N VAL A 456 -15.78 -4.88 -9.82
CA VAL A 456 -14.93 -4.16 -10.77
C VAL A 456 -15.72 -3.96 -12.05
N GLN A 457 -15.91 -2.70 -12.44
CA GLN A 457 -16.70 -2.28 -13.58
C GLN A 457 -15.83 -1.52 -14.58
N GLY A 458 -16.07 -1.72 -15.88
CA GLY A 458 -15.36 -1.05 -16.96
C GLY A 458 -16.31 -0.25 -17.84
N ARG A 459 -15.94 1.00 -18.15
CA ARG A 459 -16.63 1.85 -19.13
C ARG A 459 -15.85 1.84 -20.43
N THR A 460 -16.50 1.42 -21.51
CA THR A 460 -15.92 1.46 -22.85
C THR A 460 -16.55 2.57 -23.69
N GLN A 461 -15.71 3.26 -24.47
CA GLN A 461 -16.14 4.37 -25.33
C GLN A 461 -15.66 4.18 -26.76
N GLN A 462 -16.40 4.75 -27.71
CA GLN A 462 -16.05 4.71 -29.12
C GLN A 462 -14.74 5.46 -29.38
N VAL A 463 -13.83 4.81 -30.09
CA VAL A 463 -12.55 5.39 -30.47
C VAL A 463 -12.75 6.37 -31.61
N HIS A 464 -12.02 7.49 -31.59
CA HIS A 464 -12.04 8.45 -32.69
C HIS A 464 -10.72 8.39 -33.47
N PHE A 465 -10.79 8.33 -34.79
CA PHE A 465 -9.63 8.45 -35.65
C PHE A 465 -9.01 9.85 -35.53
N PRO A 466 -7.74 10.07 -35.93
CA PRO A 466 -7.11 11.39 -35.93
C PRO A 466 -7.86 12.47 -36.72
N ASN A 467 -8.71 12.06 -37.66
CA ASN A 467 -9.58 12.94 -38.45
C ASN A 467 -10.92 13.28 -37.75
N GLY A 468 -11.12 12.82 -36.51
CA GLY A 468 -12.32 13.04 -35.70
C GLY A 468 -13.51 12.11 -36.02
N THR A 469 -13.39 11.20 -36.99
CA THR A 469 -14.46 10.24 -37.29
C THR A 469 -14.45 9.08 -36.30
N GLY A 470 -15.63 8.65 -35.84
CA GLY A 470 -15.76 7.51 -34.93
C GLY A 470 -15.38 6.20 -35.60
N ALA A 471 -14.40 5.49 -35.05
CA ALA A 471 -14.08 4.13 -35.45
C ALA A 471 -15.16 3.16 -34.98
N GLN A 472 -15.34 2.04 -35.68
CA GLN A 472 -16.29 0.99 -35.29
C GLN A 472 -15.66 0.04 -34.25
N VAL A 473 -14.95 0.59 -33.27
CA VAL A 473 -14.37 -0.11 -32.13
C VAL A 473 -14.48 0.74 -30.87
N THR A 474 -14.34 0.09 -29.72
CA THR A 474 -14.32 0.77 -28.42
C THR A 474 -13.01 0.50 -27.70
N GLY A 475 -12.78 1.18 -26.59
CA GLY A 475 -11.69 0.88 -25.67
C GLY A 475 -12.06 1.28 -24.25
N LEU A 476 -11.39 0.70 -23.26
CA LEU A 476 -11.62 1.05 -21.86
C LEU A 476 -11.22 2.50 -21.59
N SER A 477 -12.17 3.28 -21.10
CA SER A 477 -12.06 4.71 -20.80
C SER A 477 -12.11 5.02 -19.31
N ALA A 478 -12.76 4.16 -18.52
CA ALA A 478 -12.77 4.22 -17.06
C ALA A 478 -12.90 2.81 -16.46
N VAL A 479 -12.35 2.62 -15.27
CA VAL A 479 -12.52 1.44 -14.42
C VAL A 479 -12.90 1.91 -13.02
N ALA A 480 -14.01 1.40 -12.48
CA ALA A 480 -14.44 1.70 -11.12
C ALA A 480 -14.52 0.43 -10.29
N MET A 481 -14.08 0.49 -9.04
CA MET A 481 -13.93 -0.69 -8.17
C MET A 481 -14.27 -0.39 -6.71
N GLN A 482 -14.83 -1.40 -6.05
CA GLN A 482 -15.15 -1.39 -4.62
C GLN A 482 -15.20 -2.83 -4.10
N GLU A 483 -14.74 -3.05 -2.87
CA GLU A 483 -14.97 -4.29 -2.12
C GLU A 483 -15.72 -4.02 -0.81
N ASN A 484 -16.74 -4.81 -0.50
CA ASN A 484 -17.55 -4.68 0.71
C ASN A 484 -18.05 -3.24 0.92
N ASN A 485 -17.54 -2.54 1.94
CA ASN A 485 -17.88 -1.16 2.28
C ASN A 485 -16.65 -0.22 2.22
N SER A 486 -15.62 -0.63 1.46
CA SER A 486 -14.44 0.18 1.18
C SER A 486 -14.80 1.46 0.43
N ASP A 487 -13.85 2.39 0.38
CA ASP A 487 -13.95 3.55 -0.50
C ASP A 487 -14.03 3.11 -1.97
N VAL A 488 -14.73 3.89 -2.79
CA VAL A 488 -14.82 3.64 -4.24
C VAL A 488 -13.65 4.32 -4.94
N ILE A 489 -12.91 3.55 -5.74
CA ILE A 489 -11.87 4.08 -6.63
C ILE A 489 -12.36 4.01 -8.06
N GLU A 490 -12.26 5.12 -8.79
CA GLU A 490 -12.45 5.19 -10.23
C GLU A 490 -11.18 5.71 -10.88
N VAL A 491 -10.66 5.02 -11.89
CA VAL A 491 -9.55 5.46 -12.72
C VAL A 491 -10.07 5.69 -14.12
N ARG A 492 -9.87 6.88 -14.68
CA ARG A 492 -10.43 7.27 -15.99
C ARG A 492 -9.52 8.21 -16.76
N TYR A 493 -9.76 8.36 -18.05
CA TYR A 493 -9.27 9.53 -18.79
C TYR A 493 -10.21 10.73 -18.60
N SER A 494 -9.63 11.90 -18.36
CA SER A 494 -10.32 13.20 -18.44
C SER A 494 -10.66 13.54 -19.90
N GLU A 495 -11.44 14.61 -20.11
CA GLU A 495 -11.72 15.12 -21.47
C GLU A 495 -10.42 15.51 -22.21
N ASP A 496 -9.42 16.03 -21.47
CA ASP A 496 -8.08 16.34 -21.97
C ASP A 496 -7.15 15.10 -22.13
N LEU A 497 -7.67 13.88 -22.00
CA LEU A 497 -6.92 12.62 -22.07
C LEU A 497 -5.83 12.45 -21.00
N ASN A 498 -5.97 13.09 -19.84
CA ASN A 498 -5.12 12.86 -18.68
C ASN A 498 -5.70 11.72 -17.83
N LEU A 499 -4.84 10.87 -17.29
CA LEU A 499 -5.28 9.83 -16.35
C LEU A 499 -5.64 10.47 -15.00
N GLU A 500 -6.88 10.31 -14.57
CA GLU A 500 -7.40 10.75 -13.28
C GLU A 500 -7.75 9.56 -12.40
N VAL A 501 -7.54 9.73 -11.09
CA VAL A 501 -8.01 8.80 -10.06
C VAL A 501 -8.97 9.55 -9.16
N LEU A 502 -10.18 9.02 -8.99
CA LEU A 502 -11.23 9.55 -8.15
C LEU A 502 -11.42 8.64 -6.95
N LEU A 503 -11.44 9.23 -5.77
CA LEU A 503 -11.81 8.61 -4.50
C LEU A 503 -13.17 9.14 -4.08
N ASN A 504 -14.19 8.26 -4.05
CA ASN A 504 -15.56 8.66 -3.70
C ASN A 504 -16.01 9.92 -4.47
N GLN A 505 -15.80 9.93 -5.79
CA GLN A 505 -16.10 11.05 -6.72
C GLN A 505 -15.15 12.26 -6.67
N LYS A 506 -14.20 12.32 -5.73
CA LYS A 506 -13.22 13.41 -5.62
C LYS A 506 -11.93 13.03 -6.34
N VAL A 507 -11.47 13.85 -7.28
CA VAL A 507 -10.14 13.67 -7.91
C VAL A 507 -9.05 13.74 -6.84
N VAL A 508 -8.18 12.74 -6.83
CA VAL A 508 -7.04 12.61 -5.93
C VAL A 508 -5.77 12.98 -6.67
N ASN A 509 -4.93 13.78 -6.01
CA ASN A 509 -3.62 14.15 -6.51
C ASN A 509 -2.55 13.24 -5.85
N PHE A 510 -1.53 12.84 -6.61
CA PHE A 510 -0.40 12.04 -6.12
C PHE A 510 0.89 12.86 -5.96
N SER A 511 0.81 14.19 -6.05
CA SER A 511 1.97 15.09 -5.93
C SER A 511 2.56 15.14 -4.52
N GLU A 512 1.73 15.03 -3.47
CA GLU A 512 2.23 14.96 -2.09
C GLU A 512 2.46 13.52 -1.64
N GLN A 513 1.61 12.58 -2.07
CA GLN A 513 1.67 11.16 -1.66
C GLN A 513 1.44 10.25 -2.86
N SER A 514 2.38 9.34 -3.13
CA SER A 514 2.22 8.28 -4.13
C SER A 514 1.47 7.06 -3.60
N TRP A 515 1.22 7.00 -2.29
CA TRP A 515 0.58 5.89 -1.60
C TRP A 515 -0.34 6.40 -0.50
N MET A 516 -1.58 5.91 -0.48
CA MET A 516 -2.58 6.19 0.53
C MET A 516 -3.15 4.91 1.15
N ASP A 517 -3.30 4.92 2.47
CA ASP A 517 -4.08 3.93 3.23
C ASP A 517 -5.50 4.48 3.40
N LEU A 518 -6.47 3.78 2.84
CA LEU A 518 -7.85 4.23 2.70
C LEU A 518 -8.79 3.22 3.35
N LYS A 519 -10.09 3.54 3.41
CA LYS A 519 -11.03 2.65 4.07
C LYS A 519 -11.16 1.35 3.27
N GLY A 520 -10.65 0.27 3.83
CA GLY A 520 -10.77 -1.09 3.27
C GLY A 520 -9.91 -1.37 2.04
N LEU A 521 -8.99 -0.47 1.68
CA LEU A 521 -8.06 -0.65 0.58
C LEU A 521 -6.80 0.20 0.73
N PHE A 522 -5.75 -0.20 0.03
CA PHE A 522 -4.55 0.60 -0.17
C PHE A 522 -4.45 1.02 -1.64
N LEU A 523 -4.10 2.28 -1.87
CA LEU A 523 -3.98 2.88 -3.20
C LEU A 523 -2.54 3.33 -3.42
N HIS A 524 -1.93 2.89 -4.52
CA HIS A 524 -0.58 3.27 -4.92
C HIS A 524 -0.54 3.74 -6.37
N SER A 525 0.30 4.73 -6.65
CA SER A 525 0.56 5.27 -7.99
C SER A 525 2.07 5.38 -8.22
N THR A 526 2.54 4.83 -9.34
CA THR A 526 3.95 4.98 -9.74
C THR A 526 4.19 6.27 -10.53
N ALA A 527 5.46 6.65 -10.72
CA ALA A 527 5.82 7.79 -11.56
C ALA A 527 5.32 7.64 -13.02
N ASP A 528 5.21 6.41 -13.51
CA ASP A 528 4.68 6.07 -14.84
C ASP A 528 3.14 5.95 -14.86
N GLN A 529 2.46 6.46 -13.82
CA GLN A 529 0.99 6.45 -13.67
C GLN A 529 0.36 5.05 -13.71
N ILE A 530 1.04 4.05 -13.15
CA ILE A 530 0.44 2.74 -12.88
C ILE A 530 -0.31 2.86 -11.56
N ILE A 531 -1.63 2.63 -11.59
CA ILE A 531 -2.48 2.70 -10.41
C ILE A 531 -2.73 1.28 -9.90
N THR A 532 -2.37 1.02 -8.65
CA THR A 532 -2.57 -0.27 -7.99
C THR A 532 -3.52 -0.08 -6.80
N VAL A 533 -4.59 -0.85 -6.77
CA VAL A 533 -5.59 -0.90 -5.69
C VAL A 533 -5.52 -2.27 -5.05
N MET A 534 -5.30 -2.33 -3.74
CA MET A 534 -5.14 -3.57 -2.96
C MET A 534 -6.20 -3.60 -1.86
N PHE A 535 -7.16 -4.52 -1.97
CA PHE A 535 -8.27 -4.64 -1.01
C PHE A 535 -7.93 -5.53 0.19
N SER A 536 -8.72 -5.42 1.25
CA SER A 536 -8.51 -6.19 2.49
C SER A 536 -8.65 -7.71 2.34
N SER A 537 -9.32 -8.19 1.29
CA SER A 537 -9.36 -9.63 0.96
C SER A 537 -8.08 -10.17 0.33
N GLY A 538 -7.15 -9.30 -0.06
CA GLY A 538 -6.01 -9.63 -0.90
C GLY A 538 -6.28 -9.54 -2.41
N SER A 539 -7.48 -9.09 -2.81
CA SER A 539 -7.77 -8.78 -4.21
C SER A 539 -6.97 -7.55 -4.67
N GLY A 540 -6.31 -7.67 -5.82
CA GLY A 540 -5.54 -6.60 -6.44
C GLY A 540 -6.14 -6.14 -7.77
N VAL A 541 -6.08 -4.85 -8.05
CA VAL A 541 -6.45 -4.27 -9.34
C VAL A 541 -5.35 -3.32 -9.80
N GLU A 542 -4.76 -3.58 -10.97
CA GLU A 542 -3.76 -2.73 -11.60
C GLU A 542 -4.33 -2.09 -12.87
N ILE A 543 -4.23 -0.77 -12.99
CA ILE A 543 -4.69 0.02 -14.14
C ILE A 543 -3.52 0.79 -14.73
N ARG A 544 -3.41 0.77 -16.06
CA ARG A 544 -2.39 1.50 -16.82
C ARG A 544 -3.03 2.29 -17.95
N GLY A 545 -2.73 3.59 -18.04
CA GLY A 545 -3.08 4.40 -19.20
C GLY A 545 -2.00 4.31 -20.28
N SER A 546 -2.32 3.76 -21.46
CA SER A 546 -1.39 3.76 -22.61
C SER A 546 -2.15 3.66 -23.92
N GLY A 547 -1.65 4.36 -24.95
CA GLY A 547 -2.21 4.30 -26.31
C GLY A 547 -3.65 4.81 -26.43
N GLY A 548 -4.13 5.61 -25.48
CA GLY A 548 -5.51 6.12 -25.46
C GLY A 548 -6.54 5.18 -24.82
N PHE A 549 -6.12 4.01 -24.34
CA PHE A 549 -6.96 3.06 -23.60
C PHE A 549 -6.41 2.78 -22.22
N LEU A 550 -7.29 2.29 -21.35
CA LEU A 550 -6.88 1.68 -20.10
C LEU A 550 -6.62 0.20 -20.34
N THR A 551 -5.51 -0.28 -19.79
CA THR A 551 -5.30 -1.71 -19.53
C THR A 551 -5.63 -1.98 -18.08
N LEU A 552 -6.36 -3.06 -17.83
CA LEU A 552 -6.76 -3.55 -16.52
C LEU A 552 -6.16 -4.93 -16.28
N THR A 553 -5.68 -5.18 -15.07
CA THR A 553 -5.36 -6.52 -14.58
C THR A 553 -5.96 -6.69 -13.18
N VAL A 554 -6.65 -7.80 -12.95
CA VAL A 554 -7.24 -8.15 -11.65
C VAL A 554 -6.56 -9.41 -11.14
N LEU A 555 -6.09 -9.38 -9.90
CA LEU A 555 -5.50 -10.52 -9.20
C LEU A 555 -6.41 -10.96 -8.06
N LEU A 556 -6.88 -12.20 -8.08
CA LEU A 556 -7.73 -12.74 -7.02
C LEU A 556 -7.05 -13.94 -6.33
N PRO A 557 -6.99 -13.96 -4.99
CA PRO A 557 -6.48 -15.13 -4.27
C PRO A 557 -7.40 -16.35 -4.42
N GLU A 558 -6.86 -17.55 -4.13
CA GLU A 558 -7.54 -18.84 -4.32
C GLU A 558 -8.89 -18.96 -3.57
N ASN A 559 -9.10 -18.20 -2.49
CA ASN A 559 -10.38 -18.20 -1.78
C ASN A 559 -11.56 -17.69 -2.63
N PHE A 560 -11.30 -16.96 -3.72
CA PHE A 560 -12.33 -16.53 -4.68
C PHE A 560 -12.76 -17.64 -5.65
N MET A 561 -12.19 -18.85 -5.57
CA MET A 561 -12.55 -19.96 -6.45
C MET A 561 -14.04 -20.28 -6.33
N ASN A 562 -14.75 -20.35 -7.46
CA ASN A 562 -16.20 -20.52 -7.59
C ASN A 562 -17.06 -19.36 -7.03
N HIS A 563 -16.45 -18.23 -6.69
CA HIS A 563 -17.11 -17.06 -6.12
C HIS A 563 -17.12 -15.86 -7.06
N THR A 564 -16.72 -16.01 -8.32
CA THR A 564 -16.65 -14.90 -9.30
C THR A 564 -17.69 -15.07 -10.41
N GLN A 565 -18.13 -13.94 -10.95
CA GLN A 565 -18.94 -13.87 -12.16
C GLN A 565 -18.69 -12.53 -12.88
N GLY A 566 -18.94 -12.44 -14.18
CA GLY A 566 -18.71 -11.24 -14.99
C GLY A 566 -18.06 -11.58 -16.33
N LEU A 567 -17.49 -10.57 -16.99
CA LEU A 567 -16.73 -10.77 -18.24
C LEU A 567 -15.41 -11.55 -18.04
N PHE A 568 -14.87 -11.60 -16.82
CA PHE A 568 -13.74 -12.47 -16.47
C PHE A 568 -14.15 -13.89 -16.03
N GLY A 569 -15.45 -14.19 -16.12
CA GLY A 569 -16.02 -15.52 -15.91
C GLY A 569 -15.95 -16.05 -14.48
N VAL A 570 -16.05 -17.38 -14.35
CA VAL A 570 -16.10 -18.10 -13.07
C VAL A 570 -14.74 -18.72 -12.83
N MET A 571 -13.99 -18.19 -11.86
CA MET A 571 -12.66 -18.68 -11.53
C MET A 571 -12.76 -20.04 -10.86
N ASN A 572 -12.57 -21.13 -11.61
CA ASN A 572 -12.70 -22.49 -11.09
C ASN A 572 -11.75 -23.52 -11.77
N GLY A 573 -10.95 -23.08 -12.73
CA GLY A 573 -10.06 -23.91 -13.55
C GLY A 573 -10.75 -24.60 -14.73
N ASN A 574 -11.98 -24.21 -15.10
CA ASN A 574 -12.75 -24.79 -16.18
C ASN A 574 -13.11 -23.76 -17.25
N ILE A 575 -12.40 -23.80 -18.38
CA ILE A 575 -12.65 -22.87 -19.49
C ILE A 575 -14.07 -22.98 -20.10
N GLU A 576 -14.78 -24.10 -19.90
CA GLU A 576 -16.06 -24.38 -20.56
C GLU A 576 -17.24 -23.56 -20.02
N ASP A 577 -17.11 -22.93 -18.84
CA ASP A 577 -18.16 -22.10 -18.22
C ASP A 577 -17.82 -20.61 -18.15
N GLU A 578 -16.73 -20.19 -18.79
CA GLU A 578 -16.26 -18.80 -18.80
C GLU A 578 -17.30 -17.84 -19.39
N TYR A 579 -18.06 -18.30 -20.39
CA TYR A 579 -19.15 -17.52 -20.99
C TYR A 579 -20.49 -17.76 -20.29
N THR A 580 -20.53 -17.46 -18.99
CA THR A 580 -21.73 -17.53 -18.15
C THR A 580 -22.49 -16.21 -18.13
N PHE A 581 -23.76 -16.22 -18.54
CA PHE A 581 -24.66 -15.07 -18.46
C PHE A 581 -25.10 -14.80 -17.01
N LYS A 582 -25.64 -13.61 -16.72
CA LYS A 582 -26.19 -13.26 -15.39
C LYS A 582 -27.27 -14.23 -14.89
N ASN A 583 -28.02 -14.84 -15.80
CA ASN A 583 -29.05 -15.85 -15.51
C ASN A 583 -28.47 -17.27 -15.28
N LYS A 584 -27.13 -17.41 -15.25
CA LYS A 584 -26.37 -18.66 -15.08
C LYS A 584 -26.44 -19.65 -16.23
N THR A 585 -26.93 -19.25 -17.42
CA THR A 585 -26.80 -20.08 -18.63
C THR A 585 -25.44 -19.86 -19.27
N THR A 586 -24.87 -20.91 -19.88
CA THR A 586 -23.57 -20.84 -20.59
C THR A 586 -23.75 -20.92 -22.10
N ILE A 587 -22.77 -20.40 -22.84
CA ILE A 587 -22.59 -20.65 -24.27
C ILE A 587 -21.24 -21.33 -24.52
N SER A 588 -21.09 -21.97 -25.68
CA SER A 588 -19.86 -22.69 -26.03
C SER A 588 -18.65 -21.76 -26.09
N VAL A 589 -17.49 -22.27 -25.67
CA VAL A 589 -16.17 -21.62 -25.83
C VAL A 589 -15.81 -21.33 -27.29
N HIS A 590 -16.45 -22.01 -28.24
CA HIS A 590 -16.31 -21.81 -29.68
C HIS A 590 -17.38 -20.88 -30.28
N ALA A 591 -18.06 -20.08 -29.43
CA ALA A 591 -19.05 -19.10 -29.87
C ALA A 591 -18.47 -18.11 -30.90
N SER A 592 -19.31 -17.71 -31.85
CA SER A 592 -18.94 -16.68 -32.82
C SER A 592 -18.75 -15.31 -32.14
N PRO A 593 -17.95 -14.40 -32.72
CA PRO A 593 -17.80 -13.05 -32.17
C PRO A 593 -19.12 -12.29 -31.96
N GLN A 594 -20.15 -12.56 -32.77
CA GLN A 594 -21.48 -11.99 -32.61
C GLN A 594 -22.17 -12.53 -31.35
N GLN A 595 -22.10 -13.83 -31.08
CA GLN A 595 -22.62 -14.43 -29.85
C GLN A 595 -21.85 -13.93 -28.61
N LEU A 596 -20.54 -13.73 -28.72
CA LEU A 596 -19.73 -13.13 -27.65
C LEU A 596 -20.12 -11.67 -27.39
N PHE A 597 -20.55 -10.94 -28.41
CA PHE A 597 -21.07 -9.59 -28.25
C PHE A 597 -22.42 -9.56 -27.53
N GLU A 598 -23.31 -10.50 -27.83
CA GLU A 598 -24.57 -10.69 -27.08
C GLU A 598 -24.31 -11.09 -25.62
N PHE A 599 -23.34 -12.00 -25.40
CA PHE A 599 -22.87 -12.37 -24.06
C PHE A 599 -22.35 -11.15 -23.29
N GLY A 600 -21.44 -10.37 -23.87
CA GLY A 600 -20.88 -9.21 -23.20
C GLY A 600 -21.92 -8.13 -22.89
N ALA A 601 -22.88 -7.92 -23.81
CA ALA A 601 -24.00 -7.01 -23.60
C ALA A 601 -24.88 -7.39 -22.39
N ASN A 602 -25.00 -8.69 -22.07
CA ASN A 602 -25.73 -9.16 -20.89
C ASN A 602 -25.10 -8.69 -19.57
N TRP A 603 -23.81 -8.40 -19.58
CA TRP A 603 -23.06 -7.92 -18.43
C TRP A 603 -23.09 -6.39 -18.26
N ALA A 604 -23.97 -5.68 -18.97
CA ALA A 604 -24.19 -4.25 -18.76
C ALA A 604 -24.52 -3.94 -17.28
N VAL A 605 -23.91 -2.89 -16.75
CA VAL A 605 -24.13 -2.42 -15.37
C VAL A 605 -25.58 -1.93 -15.21
N GLU A 606 -26.12 -2.02 -14.01
CA GLU A 606 -27.44 -1.47 -13.69
C GLU A 606 -27.29 -0.09 -13.02
N ASN A 607 -28.26 0.81 -13.22
CA ASN A 607 -28.18 2.17 -12.66
C ASN A 607 -27.98 2.19 -11.14
N GLY A 608 -28.62 1.27 -10.41
CA GLY A 608 -28.51 1.17 -8.95
C GLY A 608 -27.21 0.56 -8.44
N THR A 609 -26.40 -0.07 -9.31
CA THR A 609 -25.17 -0.78 -8.94
C THR A 609 -23.90 -0.14 -9.53
N SER A 610 -24.05 0.94 -10.29
CA SER A 610 -22.92 1.64 -10.88
C SER A 610 -22.03 2.29 -9.83
N LEU A 611 -20.72 2.09 -9.97
CA LEU A 611 -19.69 2.72 -9.14
C LEU A 611 -19.12 3.99 -9.75
N PHE A 612 -19.48 4.31 -10.99
CA PHE A 612 -18.91 5.44 -11.70
C PHE A 612 -19.45 6.80 -11.23
N THR A 613 -18.59 7.80 -11.37
CA THR A 613 -18.91 9.22 -11.19
C THR A 613 -19.46 9.79 -12.50
N TYR A 614 -20.50 10.62 -12.39
CA TYR A 614 -21.14 11.32 -13.51
C TYR A 614 -21.12 12.82 -13.26
N ASP A 615 -19.96 13.42 -13.52
CA ASP A 615 -19.63 14.80 -13.16
C ASP A 615 -19.48 15.72 -14.38
N THR A 616 -19.88 15.27 -15.57
CA THR A 616 -19.99 16.09 -16.79
C THR A 616 -21.33 15.85 -17.48
N GLU A 617 -21.80 16.82 -18.28
CA GLU A 617 -23.03 16.65 -19.08
C GLU A 617 -22.92 15.47 -20.05
N PHE A 618 -21.73 15.22 -20.62
CA PHE A 618 -21.47 14.07 -21.47
C PHE A 618 -21.73 12.76 -20.71
N LEU A 619 -21.16 12.61 -19.51
CA LEU A 619 -21.32 11.39 -18.71
C LEU A 619 -22.77 11.21 -18.26
N LEU A 620 -23.44 12.29 -17.88
CA LEU A 620 -24.85 12.27 -17.50
C LEU A 620 -25.74 11.81 -18.66
N ASN A 621 -25.61 12.42 -19.84
CA ASN A 621 -26.47 12.14 -20.98
C ASN A 621 -26.21 10.76 -21.60
N ASN A 622 -24.94 10.35 -21.70
CA ASN A 622 -24.58 9.11 -22.40
C ASN A 622 -24.61 7.87 -21.51
N PHE A 623 -24.41 8.01 -20.19
CA PHE A 623 -24.30 6.85 -19.30
C PHE A 623 -25.26 6.89 -18.12
N PHE A 624 -25.52 8.04 -17.49
CA PHE A 624 -26.41 8.09 -16.32
C PHE A 624 -27.90 8.00 -16.73
N TYR A 625 -28.31 8.85 -17.67
CA TYR A 625 -29.66 8.86 -18.25
C TYR A 625 -29.78 7.95 -19.48
N GLY A 626 -28.66 7.65 -20.13
CA GLY A 626 -28.57 6.80 -21.31
C GLY A 626 -28.63 5.30 -21.01
N GLU A 627 -28.56 4.50 -22.08
CA GLU A 627 -28.49 3.05 -21.96
C GLU A 627 -27.08 2.59 -21.53
N LYS A 628 -27.02 1.56 -20.68
CA LYS A 628 -25.75 1.00 -20.19
C LYS A 628 -25.02 0.12 -21.21
N HIS A 629 -25.69 -0.25 -22.29
CA HIS A 629 -25.12 -0.84 -23.49
C HIS A 629 -25.83 -0.26 -24.70
N ASN A 630 -25.10 0.38 -25.61
CA ASN A 630 -25.66 0.91 -26.85
C ASN A 630 -25.86 -0.23 -27.86
N ALA A 631 -27.08 -0.76 -27.94
CA ALA A 631 -27.43 -1.84 -28.86
C ALA A 631 -27.33 -1.44 -30.35
N SER A 632 -27.30 -0.14 -30.66
CA SER A 632 -27.16 0.36 -32.03
C SER A 632 -25.71 0.38 -32.52
N PHE A 633 -24.74 0.26 -31.61
CA PHE A 633 -23.32 0.22 -31.96
C PHE A 633 -22.92 -1.21 -32.36
N LEU A 634 -22.54 -1.40 -33.62
CA LEU A 634 -22.04 -2.68 -34.14
C LEU A 634 -20.52 -2.56 -34.42
N PRO A 635 -19.67 -3.29 -33.67
CA PRO A 635 -18.23 -3.22 -33.85
C PRO A 635 -17.76 -4.04 -35.05
N VAL A 636 -16.52 -3.78 -35.48
CA VAL A 636 -15.81 -4.67 -36.41
C VAL A 636 -15.54 -6.01 -35.73
N PHE A 637 -16.19 -7.07 -36.20
CA PHE A 637 -15.96 -8.42 -35.68
C PHE A 637 -14.69 -9.06 -36.24
N PHE A 638 -14.40 -8.80 -37.52
CA PHE A 638 -13.24 -9.35 -38.24
C PHE A 638 -12.59 -8.25 -39.09
N PRO A 639 -11.36 -7.83 -38.80
CA PRO A 639 -10.63 -6.89 -39.63
C PRO A 639 -10.13 -7.60 -40.89
N TYR A 640 -10.25 -6.94 -42.04
CA TYR A 640 -9.69 -7.43 -43.29
C TYR A 640 -8.28 -6.90 -43.48
N GLU A 641 -7.31 -7.81 -43.64
CA GLU A 641 -5.94 -7.46 -44.04
C GLU A 641 -5.89 -7.31 -45.57
N ASP A 642 -6.01 -6.08 -46.05
CA ASP A 642 -5.84 -5.77 -47.48
C ASP A 642 -4.35 -5.74 -47.83
N PRO A 643 -3.82 -6.65 -48.66
CA PRO A 643 -2.40 -6.67 -49.03
C PRO A 643 -1.92 -5.41 -49.75
N ALA A 644 -2.84 -4.61 -50.31
CA ALA A 644 -2.51 -3.33 -50.94
C ALA A 644 -2.38 -2.18 -49.92
N ASP A 645 -2.82 -2.38 -48.69
CA ASP A 645 -2.78 -1.36 -47.65
C ASP A 645 -1.35 -1.17 -47.14
N PRO A 646 -0.77 0.04 -47.25
CA PRO A 646 0.62 0.30 -46.86
C PRO A 646 0.89 0.01 -45.38
N LEU A 647 -0.15 0.02 -44.54
CA LEU A 647 -0.06 -0.24 -43.10
C LEU A 647 0.30 -1.70 -42.77
N ILE A 648 0.00 -2.67 -43.65
CA ILE A 648 0.23 -4.09 -43.39
C ILE A 648 1.70 -4.42 -43.18
N LYS A 649 2.60 -3.83 -43.97
CA LYS A 649 4.03 -4.13 -43.89
C LYS A 649 4.62 -3.70 -42.55
N ASP A 650 4.30 -2.49 -42.11
CA ASP A 650 4.80 -1.94 -40.85
C ASP A 650 4.11 -2.60 -39.65
N MET A 651 2.81 -2.93 -39.78
CA MET A 651 2.07 -3.70 -38.78
C MET A 651 2.70 -5.08 -38.58
N ALA A 652 3.04 -5.80 -39.64
CA ALA A 652 3.65 -7.13 -39.52
C ALA A 652 5.01 -7.08 -38.81
N LEU A 653 5.81 -6.04 -39.05
CA LEU A 653 7.07 -5.82 -38.33
C LEU A 653 6.85 -5.47 -36.86
N LEU A 654 5.82 -4.66 -36.58
CA LEU A 654 5.53 -4.15 -35.24
C LEU A 654 4.81 -5.18 -34.37
N CYS A 655 3.81 -5.89 -34.88
CA CYS A 655 3.00 -6.83 -34.11
C CYS A 655 3.56 -8.25 -34.16
N ASP A 656 4.42 -8.57 -35.13
CA ASP A 656 4.85 -9.92 -35.43
C ASP A 656 3.62 -10.86 -35.57
N SER A 657 3.56 -11.88 -34.71
CA SER A 657 2.52 -12.91 -34.67
C SER A 657 1.43 -12.63 -33.63
N ASP A 658 1.46 -11.49 -32.94
CA ASP A 658 0.47 -11.14 -31.92
C ASP A 658 -0.89 -10.78 -32.54
N PRO A 659 -1.94 -11.59 -32.34
CA PRO A 659 -3.21 -11.41 -33.05
C PRO A 659 -3.97 -10.16 -32.56
N PHE A 660 -3.84 -9.81 -31.27
CA PHE A 660 -4.49 -8.66 -30.67
C PHE A 660 -3.92 -7.35 -31.20
N CYS A 661 -2.59 -7.25 -31.25
CA CYS A 661 -1.89 -6.12 -31.83
C CYS A 661 -2.28 -5.89 -33.30
N ARG A 662 -2.31 -6.95 -34.12
CA ARG A 662 -2.71 -6.83 -35.53
C ARG A 662 -4.15 -6.35 -35.66
N PHE A 663 -5.05 -6.91 -34.85
CA PHE A 663 -6.46 -6.52 -34.81
C PHE A 663 -6.59 -5.02 -34.54
N ASP A 664 -6.01 -4.55 -33.45
CA ASP A 664 -6.09 -3.16 -33.02
C ASP A 664 -5.47 -2.19 -34.03
N VAL A 665 -4.34 -2.54 -34.64
CA VAL A 665 -3.72 -1.70 -35.67
C VAL A 665 -4.63 -1.55 -36.90
N LEU A 666 -5.32 -2.62 -37.31
CA LEU A 666 -6.24 -2.58 -38.45
C LEU A 666 -7.52 -1.80 -38.14
N THR A 667 -8.07 -1.94 -36.94
CA THR A 667 -9.35 -1.32 -36.57
C THR A 667 -9.22 0.12 -36.12
N THR A 668 -8.15 0.46 -35.39
CA THR A 668 -7.89 1.83 -34.90
C THR A 668 -7.03 2.66 -35.84
N ARG A 669 -6.32 2.01 -36.78
CA ARG A 669 -5.30 2.65 -37.64
C ARG A 669 -4.18 3.32 -36.84
N SER A 670 -3.89 2.84 -35.64
CA SER A 670 -2.88 3.39 -34.74
C SER A 670 -1.83 2.35 -34.32
N PHE A 671 -0.57 2.58 -34.69
CA PHE A 671 0.55 1.77 -34.20
C PHE A 671 0.78 1.91 -32.70
N GLN A 672 0.46 3.06 -32.12
CA GLN A 672 0.61 3.28 -30.68
C GLN A 672 -0.34 2.37 -29.88
N VAL A 673 -1.58 2.22 -30.34
CA VAL A 673 -2.53 1.26 -29.77
C VAL A 673 -1.96 -0.15 -29.90
N GLY A 674 -1.55 -0.56 -31.11
CA GLY A 674 -0.98 -1.89 -31.34
C GLY A 674 0.20 -2.22 -30.43
N ILE A 675 1.16 -1.30 -30.28
CA ILE A 675 2.30 -1.47 -29.37
C ILE A 675 1.80 -1.67 -27.93
N SER A 676 0.87 -0.81 -27.48
CA SER A 676 0.31 -0.89 -26.14
C SER A 676 -0.37 -2.24 -25.89
N THR A 677 -1.19 -2.70 -26.82
CA THR A 677 -1.92 -3.98 -26.77
C THR A 677 -0.96 -5.16 -26.71
N ARG A 678 0.06 -5.19 -27.57
CA ARG A 678 1.10 -6.24 -27.55
C ARG A 678 1.84 -6.26 -26.21
N LEU A 679 2.24 -5.10 -25.70
CA LEU A 679 2.94 -5.00 -24.42
C LEU A 679 2.05 -5.45 -23.25
N SER A 680 0.76 -5.10 -23.25
CA SER A 680 -0.20 -5.56 -22.25
C SER A 680 -0.38 -7.08 -22.27
N HIS A 681 -0.52 -7.67 -23.47
CA HIS A 681 -0.61 -9.12 -23.61
C HIS A 681 0.68 -9.84 -23.14
N GLN A 682 1.86 -9.33 -23.51
CA GLN A 682 3.14 -9.87 -23.04
C GLN A 682 3.31 -9.76 -21.53
N ARG A 683 2.90 -8.63 -20.93
CA ARG A 683 2.92 -8.44 -19.48
C ARG A 683 2.01 -9.42 -18.76
N HIS A 684 0.80 -9.66 -19.27
CA HIS A 684 -0.10 -10.64 -18.70
C HIS A 684 0.50 -12.06 -18.74
N LYS A 685 1.11 -12.47 -19.87
CA LYS A 685 1.81 -13.76 -19.96
C LYS A 685 2.94 -13.87 -18.93
N LEU A 686 3.80 -12.87 -18.85
CA LEU A 686 4.90 -12.84 -17.89
C LEU A 686 4.40 -12.83 -16.43
N LEU A 687 3.28 -12.14 -16.16
CA LEU A 687 2.64 -12.14 -14.84
C LEU A 687 2.22 -13.56 -14.45
N VAL A 688 1.46 -14.24 -15.32
CA VAL A 688 1.02 -15.62 -15.08
C VAL A 688 2.22 -16.56 -14.91
N GLU A 689 3.23 -16.46 -15.78
CA GLU A 689 4.46 -17.25 -15.68
C GLU A 689 5.22 -17.02 -14.36
N ASN A 690 5.25 -15.79 -13.84
CA ASN A 690 5.90 -15.49 -12.56
C ASN A 690 5.09 -15.95 -11.35
N LEU A 691 3.76 -16.00 -11.45
CA LEU A 691 2.86 -16.46 -10.38
C LEU A 691 2.85 -18.00 -10.32
N GLU A 692 2.59 -18.63 -11.46
CA GLU A 692 2.44 -20.07 -11.67
C GLU A 692 3.17 -20.47 -12.97
N PRO A 693 4.47 -20.78 -12.93
CA PRO A 693 5.22 -21.20 -14.12
C PRO A 693 4.71 -22.54 -14.64
N ASP A 694 4.06 -22.52 -15.81
CA ASP A 694 3.54 -23.71 -16.47
C ASP A 694 4.67 -24.48 -17.18
N MET A 695 5.42 -25.26 -16.42
CA MET A 695 6.18 -26.39 -16.95
C MET A 695 6.61 -27.33 -15.82
N SER A 696 6.59 -28.64 -16.08
CA SER A 696 7.03 -29.72 -15.18
C SER A 696 8.48 -29.63 -14.68
N LEU A 697 9.23 -28.60 -15.08
CA LEU A 697 10.60 -28.29 -14.66
C LEU A 697 10.75 -26.98 -13.84
N LEU A 698 9.69 -26.18 -13.68
CA LEU A 698 9.73 -24.87 -12.99
C LEU A 698 8.68 -24.72 -11.87
N LEU A 699 7.91 -25.78 -11.56
CA LEU A 699 6.96 -25.79 -10.44
C LEU A 699 7.62 -25.31 -9.15
N VAL A 700 7.07 -24.23 -8.58
CA VAL A 700 7.53 -23.68 -7.31
C VAL A 700 6.93 -24.49 -6.16
N ILE A 701 7.63 -25.57 -5.78
CA ILE A 701 7.25 -26.45 -4.68
C ILE A 701 8.28 -26.33 -3.57
N SER A 702 7.84 -25.96 -2.37
CA SER A 702 8.65 -26.00 -1.16
C SER A 702 8.47 -27.33 -0.43
N CYS A 703 9.58 -27.97 -0.04
CA CYS A 703 9.55 -29.13 0.87
C CYS A 703 9.61 -28.72 2.36
N GLY A 704 9.67 -27.42 2.64
CA GLY A 704 9.81 -26.86 3.97
C GLY A 704 11.23 -26.97 4.52
N TRP A 705 11.48 -26.22 5.59
CA TRP A 705 12.78 -26.19 6.24
C TRP A 705 13.10 -27.51 6.96
N LEU A 706 14.39 -27.89 6.97
CA LEU A 706 14.90 -29.03 7.74
C LEU A 706 15.82 -28.54 8.85
N ASP A 707 15.66 -29.11 10.05
CA ASP A 707 16.57 -28.85 11.16
C ASP A 707 17.91 -29.56 10.99
N HIS A 708 18.94 -29.02 11.63
CA HIS A 708 20.23 -29.69 11.78
C HIS A 708 20.14 -30.79 12.85
N PRO A 709 20.85 -31.92 12.67
CA PRO A 709 20.93 -32.94 13.71
C PRO A 709 21.62 -32.38 14.95
N THR A 710 21.16 -32.78 16.13
CA THR A 710 21.89 -32.51 17.39
C THR A 710 23.31 -33.04 17.27
N ASN A 711 24.33 -32.27 17.67
CA ASN A 711 25.75 -32.61 17.44
C ASN A 711 26.16 -32.77 15.97
N GLY A 712 25.43 -32.17 15.03
CA GLY A 712 25.84 -32.05 13.63
C GLY A 712 25.43 -30.71 13.04
N ARG A 713 25.58 -30.62 11.72
CA ARG A 713 25.34 -29.42 10.91
C ARG A 713 24.63 -29.79 9.62
N LYS A 714 23.92 -28.80 9.07
CA LYS A 714 23.24 -28.86 7.79
C LYS A 714 23.89 -27.85 6.83
N ASN A 715 24.14 -28.27 5.59
CA ASN A 715 24.61 -27.41 4.50
C ASN A 715 23.52 -27.30 3.43
N GLY A 716 23.08 -26.06 3.17
CA GLY A 716 22.03 -25.72 2.21
C GLY A 716 20.93 -24.90 2.89
N THR A 717 20.45 -23.89 2.17
CA THR A 717 19.46 -22.90 2.65
C THR A 717 18.31 -22.70 1.65
N THR A 718 18.22 -23.56 0.63
CA THR A 718 17.15 -23.56 -0.36
C THR A 718 16.30 -24.81 -0.18
N TYR A 719 14.99 -24.64 -0.17
CA TYR A 719 14.02 -25.71 0.15
C TYR A 719 13.04 -26.00 -0.99
N LEU A 720 13.33 -25.48 -2.18
CA LEU A 720 12.50 -25.64 -3.36
C LEU A 720 12.80 -26.96 -4.09
N LEU A 721 11.90 -27.38 -4.97
CA LEU A 721 12.01 -28.58 -5.79
C LEU A 721 13.42 -28.77 -6.38
N GLY A 722 13.99 -29.95 -6.19
CA GLY A 722 15.33 -30.28 -6.68
C GLY A 722 16.49 -29.78 -5.83
N SER A 723 16.23 -28.97 -4.78
CA SER A 723 17.26 -28.56 -3.82
C SER A 723 17.78 -29.75 -3.03
N THR A 724 19.10 -29.76 -2.76
CA THR A 724 19.77 -30.80 -1.98
C THR A 724 20.35 -30.21 -0.70
N ILE A 725 20.05 -30.86 0.41
CA ILE A 725 20.55 -30.52 1.74
C ILE A 725 21.50 -31.62 2.22
N HIS A 726 22.71 -31.25 2.63
CA HIS A 726 23.72 -32.19 3.13
C HIS A 726 23.88 -32.10 4.65
N PHE A 727 24.06 -33.25 5.30
CA PHE A 727 24.21 -33.34 6.75
C PHE A 727 25.58 -33.90 7.14
N ILE A 728 26.17 -33.32 8.19
CA ILE A 728 27.51 -33.68 8.67
C ILE A 728 27.50 -33.70 10.20
N CYS A 729 27.97 -34.78 10.82
CA CYS A 729 28.13 -34.85 12.27
C CYS A 729 29.40 -34.14 12.74
N ASN A 730 29.36 -33.55 13.92
CA ASN A 730 30.54 -33.01 14.58
C ASN A 730 31.51 -34.15 14.94
N GLN A 731 32.78 -33.81 15.16
CA GLN A 731 33.81 -34.78 15.50
C GLN A 731 33.41 -35.58 16.75
N GLY A 732 33.48 -36.92 16.67
CA GLY A 732 33.11 -37.84 17.74
C GLY A 732 31.71 -38.45 17.62
N TYR A 733 30.92 -38.01 16.63
CA TYR A 733 29.59 -38.53 16.33
C TYR A 733 29.55 -39.16 14.93
N GLU A 734 28.67 -40.14 14.73
CA GLU A 734 28.49 -40.84 13.47
C GLU A 734 27.07 -40.62 12.93
N LEU A 735 26.96 -40.38 11.62
CA LEU A 735 25.68 -40.08 11.00
C LEU A 735 24.84 -41.35 10.83
N THR A 736 23.64 -41.33 11.38
CA THR A 736 22.58 -42.30 11.10
C THR A 736 21.50 -41.62 10.24
N GLY A 737 20.88 -42.35 9.30
CA GLY A 737 19.92 -41.79 8.36
C GLY A 737 20.56 -41.30 7.06
N SER A 738 19.91 -40.38 6.35
CA SER A 738 20.37 -39.93 5.01
C SER A 738 21.38 -38.79 5.10
N LYS A 739 22.56 -38.98 4.48
CA LYS A 739 23.61 -37.94 4.36
C LYS A 739 23.17 -36.74 3.52
N GLU A 740 22.28 -36.97 2.57
CA GLU A 740 21.69 -35.94 1.75
C GLU A 740 20.19 -36.16 1.62
N ARG A 741 19.43 -35.06 1.54
CA ARG A 741 17.99 -35.08 1.29
C ARG A 741 17.69 -34.13 0.14
N ILE A 742 16.86 -34.58 -0.79
CA ILE A 742 16.48 -33.85 -2.00
C ILE A 742 15.00 -33.53 -1.94
N CYS A 743 14.62 -32.29 -2.25
CA CYS A 743 13.22 -31.89 -2.31
C CYS A 743 12.54 -32.50 -3.55
N GLN A 744 11.48 -33.26 -3.34
CA GLN A 744 10.78 -34.01 -4.40
C GLN A 744 9.53 -33.28 -4.89
N VAL A 745 9.03 -33.67 -6.07
CA VAL A 745 7.79 -33.15 -6.67
C VAL A 745 6.55 -33.33 -5.80
N THR A 746 6.63 -34.20 -4.79
CA THR A 746 5.57 -34.40 -3.80
C THR A 746 5.51 -33.31 -2.73
N GLY A 747 6.48 -32.38 -2.70
CA GLY A 747 6.66 -31.45 -1.58
C GLY A 747 7.25 -32.12 -0.34
N ALA A 748 7.81 -33.32 -0.46
CA ALA A 748 8.49 -34.03 0.62
C ALA A 748 9.98 -34.17 0.37
N TRP A 749 10.75 -34.22 1.45
CA TRP A 749 12.19 -34.52 1.40
C TRP A 749 12.43 -36.02 1.23
N SER A 750 13.35 -36.38 0.33
CA SER A 750 13.79 -37.77 0.16
C SER A 750 14.49 -38.33 1.40
N GLY A 751 14.55 -39.65 1.50
CA GLY A 751 15.33 -40.35 2.52
C GLY A 751 14.85 -40.15 3.96
N ASP A 752 15.61 -40.71 4.89
CA ASP A 752 15.32 -40.71 6.32
C ASP A 752 15.93 -39.51 7.05
N THR A 753 15.27 -39.06 8.12
CA THR A 753 15.75 -37.97 8.98
C THR A 753 17.15 -38.30 9.54
N PRO A 754 18.15 -37.42 9.36
CA PRO A 754 19.50 -37.63 9.84
C PRO A 754 19.60 -37.43 11.36
N SER A 755 20.45 -38.22 12.01
CA SER A 755 20.85 -38.02 13.41
C SER A 755 22.34 -38.23 13.60
N CYS A 756 22.88 -37.51 14.58
CA CYS A 756 24.20 -37.68 15.19
C CYS A 756 23.95 -37.85 16.70
#